data_AF-C1B9B8-F1
#
_entry.id   AF-C1B9B8-F1
#
_cell.length_a   1.000
_cell.length_b   1.000
_cell.length_c   1.000
_cell.angle_alpha   90.00
_cell.angle_beta   90.00
_cell.angle_gamma   90.00
#
_symmetry.space_group_name_H-M   'P 1'
#
loop_
_entity.id
_entity.type
_entity.pdbx_description
1 polymer ?
#
loop_
_entity_poly.entity_id
_entity_poly.type
_entity_poly.pdbx_seq_one_letter_code
_entity_poly.pdbx_strand_id
1 'polypeptide(L)'
;MMPEPDDTPRASPYADGATELWNAGWRGVLPTKRPGTKWPIPEGYTGYEGVYPSYADLMAWTEDKPASNIALRMPKNIIGIDVDAYDKKQGAVTFARALELWGPLPDTWISTSRNDGVSGIRFFTIPEGTALRTIIELDGTKDIEIVQYFHRYAIVAPSVHPLTSSTYRWVMPDGTDAPETVVPEPHELPTLPDRWLTALEAPIVDTLQPVDVQAALRDMPGGQMDLRVTDRLGHALADLQAGAGSRHDTTNQHVLALLRLAEQECAGVPAALQTLREAFAFVVIQDGSRHSIDDARNEFDRMVTGTRGHALIAATPTISLEVLAGLAPTPKDTTCSTSTAGTALDAAGAAPHDPTTAPVAPNPTPGGSTPGSTSTTPPTAASSGAAASPADTRNSAHPDPTPDAPTPTATDGASSSTANTSATGAPTAGVSAECPVTPAAGTNTATASASPSAQSPTAAAAATTNAPSTGTYTTSAEAGSAPAAPSTDGDDAAWKADCDWFWTTRPSLAAVKTWAAARMCSPWSVLGVIMCRALTTIPPWITLPPIIGGRGSLNFFVALVGNSGGGKGTSESCAADALPCDCYIAPEGSGEGLAHLFIRRVGKNPDDIERVRNGAMLSIAEVDTLASIGGRTGSTIMPKLRNAFSGEEIGFSYADASKRLLVGKHNYRLTVSLGVQPERAGALLSDAGGGTPQRFLWLPTNDPDISRVRPTEPPPLKIPEGGTVWGSYARSIAVPAVVEDTVLDAHVRRSQGHGDALDGHALFVREKAAVALALLDGRTDVNDNDWTLTGILMDMSDRTRASVSTTLSQAEVEAARAMGRLDGMRRAESDDAAGSERVQRIGRRIVANLEKYGPETPGYAYRRIASRDRDYVEEAMQIQVAAGVVVLEAGVLRLPNQSLPPTE
;
A
#
# COMPACT_ATOMS: atom_id res chain seq x y z
N MET A 1 35.57 42.69 30.17
CA MET A 1 34.13 42.97 30.09
C MET A 1 33.78 42.90 28.62
N MET A 2 33.24 41.78 28.16
CA MET A 2 32.66 41.71 26.81
C MET A 2 31.35 42.50 26.81
N PRO A 3 30.90 43.03 25.66
CA PRO A 3 29.50 43.41 25.52
C PRO A 3 28.61 42.17 25.68
N GLU A 4 27.43 42.33 26.28
CA GLU A 4 26.36 41.33 26.11
C GLU A 4 25.81 41.44 24.68
N PRO A 5 25.27 40.34 24.10
CA PRO A 5 24.65 40.39 22.78
C PRO A 5 23.45 41.36 22.79
N ASP A 6 23.36 42.19 21.77
CA ASP A 6 22.27 43.16 21.61
C ASP A 6 21.02 42.42 21.11
N ASP A 7 20.23 41.88 22.05
CA ASP A 7 19.01 41.10 21.80
C ASP A 7 17.82 42.00 21.35
N THR A 8 18.10 43.12 20.68
CA THR A 8 17.08 43.92 20.01
C THR A 8 16.70 43.27 18.67
N PRO A 9 15.41 42.98 18.43
CA PRO A 9 14.99 42.31 17.20
C PRO A 9 15.26 43.21 16.00
N ARG A 10 16.13 42.76 15.08
CA ARG A 10 16.45 43.45 13.82
C ARG A 10 15.17 43.89 13.12
N ALA A 11 15.10 45.17 12.73
CA ALA A 11 13.91 45.75 12.12
C ALA A 11 13.59 45.18 10.73
N SER A 12 14.57 44.53 10.07
CA SER A 12 14.53 44.14 8.66
C SER A 12 15.06 42.73 8.37
N PRO A 13 14.59 41.64 9.02
CA PRO A 13 15.23 40.33 8.95
C PRO A 13 15.40 39.76 7.53
N TYR A 14 14.50 40.07 6.59
CA TYR A 14 14.63 39.65 5.21
C TYR A 14 15.69 40.47 4.45
N ALA A 15 15.71 41.80 4.59
CA ALA A 15 16.70 42.63 3.91
C ALA A 15 18.12 42.35 4.41
N ASP A 16 18.27 42.15 5.72
CA ASP A 16 19.57 41.96 6.35
C ASP A 16 20.19 40.59 5.98
N GLY A 17 19.40 39.50 6.01
CA GLY A 17 19.92 38.14 5.83
C GLY A 17 19.78 37.52 4.43
N ALA A 18 18.86 38.00 3.57
CA ALA A 18 18.59 37.33 2.29
C ALA A 18 19.78 37.39 1.32
N THR A 19 20.52 38.51 1.32
CA THR A 19 21.70 38.71 0.47
C THR A 19 22.88 37.84 0.91
N GLU A 20 23.07 37.64 2.21
CA GLU A 20 24.13 36.78 2.77
C GLU A 20 23.89 35.32 2.39
N LEU A 21 22.67 34.81 2.61
CA LEU A 21 22.27 33.46 2.18
C LEU A 21 22.39 33.27 0.66
N TRP A 22 22.06 34.28 -0.14
CA TRP A 22 22.25 34.21 -1.59
C TRP A 22 23.74 34.13 -1.98
N ASN A 23 24.59 34.94 -1.36
CA ASN A 23 26.03 34.92 -1.64
C ASN A 23 26.69 33.59 -1.23
N ALA A 24 26.28 33.03 -0.08
CA ALA A 24 26.68 31.70 0.38
C ALA A 24 26.19 30.54 -0.52
N GLY A 25 25.31 30.81 -1.50
CA GLY A 25 24.91 29.85 -2.54
C GLY A 25 23.44 29.38 -2.48
N TRP A 26 22.67 29.78 -1.47
CA TRP A 26 21.25 29.42 -1.40
C TRP A 26 20.43 30.13 -2.49
N ARG A 27 19.49 29.41 -3.11
CA ARG A 27 18.61 29.96 -4.16
C ARG A 27 17.13 29.97 -3.76
N GLY A 28 16.74 29.21 -2.74
CA GLY A 28 15.37 29.14 -2.22
C GLY A 28 15.01 30.21 -1.19
N VAL A 29 15.56 31.42 -1.27
CA VAL A 29 15.40 32.47 -0.25
C VAL A 29 14.10 33.26 -0.48
N LEU A 30 13.04 32.96 0.27
CA LEU A 30 11.70 33.56 0.10
C LEU A 30 11.29 34.41 1.31
N PRO A 31 10.61 35.56 1.13
CA PRO A 31 10.04 36.32 2.22
C PRO A 31 8.69 35.71 2.64
N THR A 32 8.32 35.83 3.91
CA THR A 32 6.90 35.74 4.27
C THR A 32 6.12 36.93 3.73
N LYS A 33 4.82 36.77 3.43
CA LYS A 33 3.94 37.88 2.99
C LYS A 33 3.61 38.88 4.12
N ARG A 34 4.07 38.63 5.35
CA ARG A 34 3.87 39.48 6.54
C ARG A 34 5.07 39.37 7.49
N PRO A 35 5.48 40.47 8.14
CA PRO A 35 6.47 40.46 9.22
C PRO A 35 6.15 39.48 10.35
N GLY A 36 7.17 38.83 10.89
CA GLY A 36 7.08 37.96 12.08
C GLY A 36 6.20 36.71 11.96
N THR A 37 5.70 36.33 10.77
CA THR A 37 4.90 35.10 10.60
C THR A 37 5.71 33.92 10.06
N LYS A 38 5.12 32.71 10.01
CA LYS A 38 5.67 31.55 9.26
C LYS A 38 4.93 31.29 7.92
N TRP A 39 3.83 32.00 7.68
CA TRP A 39 2.91 31.88 6.54
C TRP A 39 2.07 33.18 6.45
N PRO A 40 1.54 33.60 5.28
CA PRO A 40 1.71 33.01 3.96
C PRO A 40 3.04 33.39 3.30
N ILE A 41 3.33 32.76 2.17
CA ILE A 41 4.51 32.96 1.31
C ILE A 41 4.07 33.31 -0.13
N PRO A 42 4.96 33.86 -0.97
CA PRO A 42 4.73 34.04 -2.41
C PRO A 42 4.27 32.76 -3.12
N GLU A 43 3.28 32.89 -4.00
CA GLU A 43 2.77 31.78 -4.83
C GLU A 43 3.73 31.49 -6.00
N GLY A 44 3.77 30.22 -6.44
CA GLY A 44 4.65 29.77 -7.53
C GLY A 44 6.08 29.36 -7.11
N TYR A 45 6.48 29.60 -5.85
CA TYR A 45 7.86 29.36 -5.39
C TYR A 45 8.07 28.11 -4.51
N THR A 46 7.01 27.34 -4.23
CA THR A 46 7.05 26.16 -3.34
C THR A 46 6.17 25.02 -3.84
N GLY A 47 6.39 23.80 -3.33
CA GLY A 47 5.79 22.57 -3.82
C GLY A 47 6.66 21.88 -4.87
N TYR A 48 6.12 20.88 -5.56
CA TYR A 48 6.85 20.10 -6.57
C TYR A 48 7.28 20.97 -7.78
N GLU A 49 6.36 21.75 -8.34
CA GLU A 49 6.59 22.56 -9.55
C GLU A 49 7.13 23.97 -9.26
N GLY A 50 7.30 24.34 -7.99
CA GLY A 50 7.69 25.70 -7.63
C GLY A 50 9.06 26.09 -8.19
N VAL A 51 9.21 27.32 -8.69
CA VAL A 51 10.49 27.85 -9.17
C VAL A 51 11.36 28.41 -8.04
N TYR A 52 12.65 28.67 -8.33
CA TYR A 52 13.47 29.54 -7.47
C TYR A 52 13.28 31.01 -7.86
N PRO A 53 13.35 31.95 -6.92
CA PRO A 53 13.46 33.37 -7.23
C PRO A 53 14.73 33.69 -8.01
N SER A 54 14.64 34.68 -8.89
CA SER A 54 15.82 35.33 -9.46
C SER A 54 16.45 36.29 -8.45
N TYR A 55 17.67 36.74 -8.72
CA TYR A 55 18.31 37.79 -7.92
C TYR A 55 17.51 39.11 -7.94
N ALA A 56 16.79 39.39 -9.03
CA ALA A 56 15.94 40.57 -9.13
C ALA A 56 14.70 40.47 -8.22
N ASP A 57 14.09 39.29 -8.12
CA ASP A 57 12.96 39.04 -7.19
C ASP A 57 13.42 39.20 -5.74
N LEU A 58 14.59 38.66 -5.40
CA LEU A 58 15.19 38.77 -4.06
C LEU A 58 15.45 40.24 -3.70
N MET A 59 16.12 41.01 -4.56
CA MET A 59 16.39 42.43 -4.34
C MET A 59 15.08 43.23 -4.18
N ALA A 60 14.10 43.04 -5.08
CA ALA A 60 12.80 43.67 -4.98
C ALA A 60 12.09 43.35 -3.66
N TRP A 61 12.25 42.13 -3.12
CA TRP A 61 11.70 41.76 -1.81
C TRP A 61 12.48 42.29 -0.61
N THR A 62 13.78 42.58 -0.74
CA THR A 62 14.51 43.33 0.29
C THR A 62 14.03 44.78 0.42
N GLU A 63 13.55 45.38 -0.68
CA GLU A 63 12.94 46.73 -0.69
C GLU A 63 11.44 46.70 -0.28
N ASP A 64 10.63 45.83 -0.88
CA ASP A 64 9.18 45.72 -0.61
C ASP A 64 8.85 45.19 0.80
N LYS A 65 9.67 44.25 1.30
CA LYS A 65 9.32 43.37 2.44
C LYS A 65 10.43 43.22 3.50
N PRO A 66 11.23 44.26 3.82
CA PRO A 66 12.43 44.14 4.66
C PRO A 66 12.17 43.44 6.00
N ALA A 67 11.07 43.80 6.68
CA ALA A 67 10.69 43.25 7.99
C ALA A 67 10.12 41.81 7.96
N SER A 68 10.15 41.11 6.83
CA SER A 68 9.61 39.74 6.72
C SER A 68 10.56 38.69 7.26
N ASN A 69 10.05 37.49 7.55
CA ASN A 69 10.88 36.35 7.89
C ASN A 69 11.42 35.67 6.63
N ILE A 70 12.58 35.02 6.74
CA ILE A 70 13.20 34.23 5.68
C ILE A 70 12.66 32.79 5.74
N ALA A 71 11.89 32.43 4.72
CA ALA A 71 11.50 31.07 4.39
C ALA A 71 12.47 30.47 3.37
N LEU A 72 13.35 29.58 3.84
CA LEU A 72 14.40 28.94 3.04
C LEU A 72 13.90 27.60 2.49
N ARG A 73 13.63 27.54 1.18
CA ARG A 73 13.33 26.29 0.46
C ARG A 73 14.61 25.52 0.15
N MET A 74 14.63 24.24 0.49
CA MET A 74 15.81 23.38 0.33
C MET A 74 16.15 23.09 -1.13
N PRO A 75 17.44 23.05 -1.50
CA PRO A 75 17.94 22.42 -2.73
C PRO A 75 17.53 20.94 -2.88
N LYS A 76 17.57 20.42 -4.11
CA LYS A 76 17.20 19.01 -4.42
C LYS A 76 18.18 17.97 -3.84
N ASN A 77 19.36 18.41 -3.42
CA ASN A 77 20.43 17.60 -2.84
C ASN A 77 20.65 17.90 -1.35
N ILE A 78 19.71 18.60 -0.68
CA ILE A 78 19.81 19.00 0.73
C ILE A 78 18.48 18.75 1.45
N ILE A 79 18.57 18.34 2.70
CA ILE A 79 17.43 18.25 3.62
C ILE A 79 17.70 19.02 4.92
N GLY A 80 16.62 19.37 5.62
CA GLY A 80 16.62 19.73 7.03
C GLY A 80 15.86 18.68 7.84
N ILE A 81 16.46 18.16 8.91
CA ILE A 81 15.78 17.32 9.91
C ILE A 81 15.29 18.26 11.03
N ASP A 82 13.98 18.53 11.08
CA ASP A 82 13.36 19.43 12.05
C ASP A 82 12.95 18.66 13.31
N VAL A 83 13.76 18.76 14.37
CA VAL A 83 13.51 18.11 15.66
C VAL A 83 12.82 19.11 16.58
N ASP A 84 11.57 18.83 16.95
CA ASP A 84 10.75 19.72 17.77
C ASP A 84 10.63 19.12 19.18
N ALA A 85 11.57 19.46 20.07
CA ALA A 85 11.74 18.87 21.40
C ALA A 85 11.08 19.67 22.55
N TYR A 86 10.18 20.60 22.21
CA TYR A 86 9.59 21.57 23.13
C TYR A 86 8.05 21.44 23.22
N ASP A 87 7.46 21.87 24.35
CA ASP A 87 6.01 21.85 24.67
C ASP A 87 5.30 20.51 24.40
N LYS A 88 5.33 19.59 25.39
CA LYS A 88 4.70 18.25 25.38
C LYS A 88 5.15 17.27 24.29
N LYS A 89 5.83 17.73 23.22
CA LYS A 89 6.36 16.88 22.14
C LYS A 89 7.47 15.95 22.62
N GLN A 90 7.56 14.78 22.01
CA GLN A 90 8.55 13.73 22.30
C GLN A 90 9.69 13.72 21.26
N GLY A 91 9.91 14.81 20.51
CA GLY A 91 10.94 14.92 19.46
C GLY A 91 12.35 14.54 19.95
N ALA A 92 12.72 14.91 21.17
CA ALA A 92 14.00 14.48 21.78
C ALA A 92 14.11 12.96 21.99
N VAL A 93 13.02 12.31 22.41
CA VAL A 93 12.97 10.85 22.62
C VAL A 93 13.04 10.13 21.27
N THR A 94 12.24 10.60 20.30
CA THR A 94 12.23 10.13 18.91
C THR A 94 13.62 10.25 18.27
N PHE A 95 14.33 11.36 18.52
CA PHE A 95 15.65 11.64 17.96
C PHE A 95 16.74 10.79 18.62
N ALA A 96 16.73 10.65 19.94
CA ALA A 96 17.63 9.75 20.66
C ALA A 96 17.45 8.29 20.20
N ARG A 97 16.19 7.86 19.97
CA ARG A 97 15.86 6.53 19.44
C ARG A 97 16.33 6.33 18.00
N ALA A 98 16.20 7.35 17.14
CA ALA A 98 16.74 7.31 15.78
C ALA A 98 18.27 7.18 15.77
N LEU A 99 18.98 7.92 16.64
CA LEU A 99 20.43 7.83 16.81
C LEU A 99 20.89 6.45 17.31
N GLU A 100 20.11 5.82 18.20
CA GLU A 100 20.37 4.44 18.67
C GLU A 100 20.20 3.40 17.55
N LEU A 101 19.14 3.50 16.75
CA LEU A 101 18.79 2.53 15.71
C LEU A 101 19.65 2.67 14.43
N TRP A 102 19.93 3.91 14.03
CA TRP A 102 20.54 4.23 12.72
C TRP A 102 21.99 4.72 12.84
N GLY A 103 22.46 5.00 14.06
CA GLY A 103 23.80 5.50 14.35
C GLY A 103 23.87 7.03 14.47
N PRO A 104 24.99 7.57 14.96
CA PRO A 104 25.16 9.01 15.14
C PRO A 104 25.12 9.75 13.79
N LEU A 105 24.50 10.93 13.80
CA LEU A 105 24.63 11.91 12.73
C LEU A 105 25.98 12.64 12.85
N PRO A 106 26.60 13.09 11.75
CA PRO A 106 27.75 13.98 11.81
C PRO A 106 27.35 15.36 12.32
N ASP A 107 28.28 16.03 13.00
CA ASP A 107 28.12 17.40 13.48
C ASP A 107 27.82 18.34 12.31
N THR A 108 26.78 19.17 12.43
CA THR A 108 26.27 20.00 11.32
C THR A 108 25.64 21.30 11.81
N TRP A 109 25.43 22.22 10.86
CA TRP A 109 24.71 23.47 11.06
C TRP A 109 23.25 23.24 11.47
N ILE A 110 22.82 24.03 12.46
CA ILE A 110 21.44 24.01 12.99
C ILE A 110 20.85 25.41 12.91
N SER A 111 19.59 25.56 12.50
CA SER A 111 18.82 26.79 12.72
C SER A 111 17.80 26.60 13.83
N THR A 112 17.81 27.49 14.83
CA THR A 112 16.90 27.43 15.98
C THR A 112 16.62 28.81 16.57
N SER A 113 15.48 28.95 17.25
CA SER A 113 15.12 30.10 18.10
C SER A 113 14.95 29.67 19.57
N ARG A 114 15.56 28.53 19.95
CA ARG A 114 15.46 27.87 21.25
C ARG A 114 16.84 27.66 21.88
N ASN A 115 16.87 27.53 23.21
CA ASN A 115 18.09 27.42 24.02
C ASN A 115 18.11 26.09 24.81
N ASP A 116 17.42 25.06 24.30
CA ASP A 116 17.32 23.73 24.92
C ASP A 116 18.39 22.74 24.43
N GLY A 117 19.20 23.12 23.43
CA GLY A 117 20.26 22.30 22.85
C GLY A 117 19.78 21.15 21.94
N VAL A 118 18.48 20.98 21.76
CA VAL A 118 17.90 19.85 21.01
C VAL A 118 16.97 20.30 19.89
N SER A 119 16.12 21.31 20.13
CA SER A 119 15.14 21.78 19.16
C SER A 119 15.80 22.58 18.03
N GLY A 120 15.51 22.21 16.77
CA GLY A 120 15.98 22.94 15.59
C GLY A 120 16.19 22.08 14.36
N ILE A 121 16.30 22.76 13.22
CA ILE A 121 16.47 22.16 11.89
C ILE A 121 17.95 21.91 11.63
N ARG A 122 18.34 20.64 11.47
CA ARG A 122 19.72 20.19 11.19
C ARG A 122 19.88 19.90 9.70
N PHE A 123 20.87 20.50 9.04
CA PHE A 123 20.98 20.43 7.58
C PHE A 123 22.01 19.40 7.11
N PHE A 124 21.68 18.63 6.07
CA PHE A 124 22.56 17.59 5.51
C PHE A 124 22.47 17.53 3.99
N THR A 125 23.55 17.13 3.33
CA THR A 125 23.53 16.80 1.88
C THR A 125 23.07 15.36 1.64
N ILE A 126 22.38 15.16 0.52
CA ILE A 126 21.87 13.88 0.02
C ILE A 126 22.13 13.78 -1.50
N PRO A 127 22.13 12.58 -2.12
CA PRO A 127 22.21 12.47 -3.57
C PRO A 127 21.02 13.18 -4.25
N GLU A 128 21.27 13.91 -5.34
CA GLU A 128 20.20 14.64 -6.03
C GLU A 128 19.18 13.65 -6.62
N GLY A 129 17.89 13.87 -6.31
CA GLY A 129 16.79 13.01 -6.76
C GLY A 129 16.37 11.93 -5.75
N THR A 130 17.08 11.76 -4.63
CA THR A 130 16.61 10.92 -3.53
C THR A 130 15.36 11.54 -2.88
N ALA A 131 14.26 10.78 -2.86
CA ALA A 131 13.03 11.16 -2.19
C ALA A 131 12.95 10.49 -0.81
N LEU A 132 12.88 11.29 0.26
CA LEU A 132 12.74 10.79 1.63
C LEU A 132 11.32 10.93 2.16
N ARG A 133 11.00 10.18 3.21
CA ARG A 133 9.75 10.29 3.98
C ARG A 133 9.67 11.67 4.63
N THR A 134 8.49 12.27 4.64
CA THR A 134 8.30 13.65 5.15
C THR A 134 8.23 13.76 6.68
N ILE A 135 8.02 12.64 7.38
CA ILE A 135 7.91 12.54 8.84
C ILE A 135 8.62 11.25 9.28
N ILE A 136 9.36 11.31 10.38
CA ILE A 136 9.89 10.12 11.06
C ILE A 136 8.82 9.59 12.01
N GLU A 137 8.46 8.32 11.84
CA GLU A 137 7.57 7.60 12.75
C GLU A 137 8.33 6.45 13.40
N LEU A 138 8.55 6.55 14.71
CA LEU A 138 9.22 5.55 15.54
C LEU A 138 8.42 5.34 16.83
N ASP A 139 8.21 4.07 17.20
CA ASP A 139 7.54 3.64 18.43
C ASP A 139 6.17 4.35 18.70
N GLY A 140 5.50 4.81 17.64
CA GLY A 140 4.19 5.50 17.65
C GLY A 140 4.25 7.04 17.68
N THR A 141 5.43 7.63 17.84
CA THR A 141 5.65 9.10 17.83
C THR A 141 5.84 9.63 16.41
N LYS A 142 5.54 10.92 16.17
CA LYS A 142 5.62 11.58 14.83
C LYS A 142 6.22 12.99 14.89
N ASP A 143 7.18 13.19 15.80
CA ASP A 143 7.62 14.51 16.27
C ASP A 143 8.90 15.04 15.61
N ILE A 144 9.29 14.47 14.46
CA ILE A 144 10.41 14.95 13.63
C ILE A 144 9.95 15.00 12.18
N GLU A 145 10.05 16.17 11.54
CA GLU A 145 9.75 16.37 10.12
C GLU A 145 11.01 16.42 9.25
N ILE A 146 10.89 16.00 7.99
CA ILE A 146 11.94 16.15 6.97
C ILE A 146 11.56 17.29 6.02
N VAL A 147 12.32 18.38 6.09
CA VAL A 147 12.23 19.54 5.22
C VAL A 147 13.05 19.26 3.96
N GLN A 148 12.39 19.19 2.80
CA GLN A 148 13.01 18.86 1.51
C GLN A 148 12.30 19.62 0.37
N TYR A 149 12.97 19.77 -0.78
CA TYR A 149 12.62 20.65 -1.93
C TYR A 149 11.11 20.80 -2.26
N PHE A 150 10.36 19.70 -2.22
CA PHE A 150 8.95 19.63 -2.58
C PHE A 150 7.96 19.62 -1.40
N HIS A 151 8.43 19.49 -0.15
CA HIS A 151 7.59 19.33 1.04
C HIS A 151 7.33 20.65 1.77
N ARG A 152 8.36 21.24 2.38
CA ARG A 152 8.29 22.44 3.24
C ARG A 152 9.56 23.29 3.11
N TYR A 153 9.53 24.48 3.69
CA TYR A 153 10.66 25.40 3.82
C TYR A 153 11.05 25.54 5.30
N ALA A 154 12.33 25.78 5.56
CA ALA A 154 12.83 26.12 6.89
C ALA A 154 12.58 27.61 7.17
N ILE A 155 12.24 27.97 8.41
CA ILE A 155 12.37 29.37 8.87
C ILE A 155 13.76 29.50 9.49
N VAL A 156 14.57 30.42 9.00
CA VAL A 156 16.01 30.52 9.32
C VAL A 156 16.40 31.89 9.85
N ALA A 157 17.57 31.98 10.47
CA ALA A 157 18.14 33.24 10.93
C ALA A 157 18.26 34.28 9.79
N PRO A 158 18.06 35.59 10.07
CA PRO A 158 17.76 36.22 11.35
C PRO A 158 16.25 36.40 11.64
N SER A 159 15.37 35.50 11.16
CA SER A 159 13.90 35.60 11.33
C SER A 159 13.45 35.68 12.80
N VAL A 160 12.27 36.23 13.06
CA VAL A 160 11.67 36.35 14.41
C VAL A 160 10.51 35.37 14.59
N HIS A 161 10.45 34.66 15.72
CA HIS A 161 9.42 33.65 15.99
C HIS A 161 8.06 34.27 16.43
N PRO A 162 6.92 33.94 15.78
CA PRO A 162 5.63 34.64 15.93
C PRO A 162 5.02 34.68 17.33
N LEU A 163 5.31 33.69 18.18
CA LEU A 163 4.64 33.50 19.48
C LEU A 163 5.51 33.86 20.68
N THR A 164 6.82 33.99 20.48
CA THR A 164 7.82 34.21 21.54
C THR A 164 8.66 35.46 21.30
N SER A 165 8.56 36.07 20.11
CA SER A 165 9.42 37.17 19.63
C SER A 165 10.93 36.87 19.66
N SER A 166 11.33 35.60 19.88
CA SER A 166 12.74 35.20 19.90
C SER A 166 13.29 35.08 18.48
N THR A 167 14.51 35.59 18.30
CA THR A 167 15.22 35.56 17.02
C THR A 167 15.73 34.14 16.73
N TYR A 168 15.64 33.71 15.47
CA TYR A 168 16.32 32.53 14.95
C TYR A 168 17.79 32.85 14.74
N ARG A 169 18.67 31.95 15.18
CA ARG A 169 20.13 32.01 14.97
C ARG A 169 20.64 30.76 14.26
N TRP A 170 21.85 30.85 13.73
CA TRP A 170 22.62 29.71 13.25
C TRP A 170 23.51 29.18 14.38
N VAL A 171 23.56 27.86 14.54
CA VAL A 171 24.52 27.16 15.38
C VAL A 171 25.48 26.44 14.45
N MET A 172 26.78 26.61 14.66
CA MET A 172 27.85 25.99 13.90
C MET A 172 28.01 24.51 14.26
N PRO A 173 28.68 23.68 13.44
CA PRO A 173 28.91 22.27 13.74
C PRO A 173 29.60 22.00 15.09
N ASP A 174 30.41 22.93 15.61
CA ASP A 174 31.04 22.80 16.93
C ASP A 174 30.09 23.05 18.13
N GLY A 175 28.81 23.33 17.85
CA GLY A 175 27.78 23.60 18.85
C GLY A 175 27.75 25.05 19.36
N THR A 176 28.58 25.95 18.82
CA THR A 176 28.58 27.37 19.19
C THR A 176 27.67 28.20 18.28
N ASP A 177 27.11 29.29 18.81
CA ASP A 177 26.28 30.20 18.02
C ASP A 177 27.15 30.98 17.01
N ALA A 178 26.73 30.99 15.75
CA ALA A 178 27.46 31.66 14.67
C ALA A 178 27.37 33.19 14.80
N PRO A 179 28.44 33.94 14.47
CA PRO A 179 28.37 35.39 14.32
C PRO A 179 27.33 35.79 13.27
N GLU A 180 26.66 36.93 13.43
CA GLU A 180 25.47 37.28 12.63
C GLU A 180 25.70 37.28 11.10
N THR A 181 26.92 37.57 10.64
CA THR A 181 27.30 37.61 9.21
C THR A 181 27.80 36.27 8.66
N VAL A 182 27.63 35.18 9.42
CA VAL A 182 28.10 33.84 9.07
C VAL A 182 26.89 32.91 8.94
N VAL A 183 26.72 32.37 7.73
CA VAL A 183 25.62 31.49 7.35
C VAL A 183 26.20 30.20 6.72
N PRO A 184 25.52 29.05 6.81
CA PRO A 184 26.01 27.81 6.21
C PRO A 184 26.13 27.92 4.69
N GLU A 185 27.27 27.53 4.13
CA GLU A 185 27.40 27.34 2.69
C GLU A 185 26.88 25.93 2.30
N PRO A 186 25.98 25.79 1.30
CA PRO A 186 25.34 24.52 0.94
C PRO A 186 26.30 23.37 0.59
N HIS A 187 27.56 23.69 0.26
CA HIS A 187 28.57 22.74 -0.17
C HIS A 187 29.50 22.26 0.96
N GLU A 188 29.47 22.91 2.12
CA GLU A 188 30.17 22.48 3.34
C GLU A 188 29.31 21.56 4.23
N LEU A 189 28.01 21.44 3.93
CA LEU A 189 27.07 20.62 4.68
C LEU A 189 27.40 19.11 4.57
N PRO A 190 27.58 18.40 5.70
CA PRO A 190 27.96 16.99 5.70
C PRO A 190 26.87 16.10 5.10
N THR A 191 27.30 15.02 4.45
CA THR A 191 26.40 14.03 3.85
C THR A 191 25.65 13.26 4.93
N LEU A 192 24.35 13.05 4.71
CA LEU A 192 23.55 12.17 5.57
C LEU A 192 24.08 10.73 5.47
N PRO A 193 24.34 10.01 6.60
CA PRO A 193 24.87 8.65 6.56
C PRO A 193 23.95 7.67 5.82
N ASP A 194 24.53 6.69 5.11
CA ASP A 194 23.78 5.69 4.33
C ASP A 194 22.68 4.97 5.14
N ARG A 195 22.95 4.67 6.42
CA ARG A 195 21.97 4.09 7.36
C ARG A 195 20.72 4.95 7.52
N TRP A 196 20.89 6.27 7.60
CA TRP A 196 19.79 7.23 7.68
C TRP A 196 19.10 7.40 6.32
N LEU A 197 19.84 7.42 5.21
CA LEU A 197 19.27 7.44 3.86
C LEU A 197 18.35 6.24 3.62
N THR A 198 18.81 5.01 3.85
CA THR A 198 18.00 3.78 3.67
C THR A 198 16.81 3.72 4.64
N ALA A 199 16.96 4.20 5.88
CA ALA A 199 15.85 4.22 6.83
C ALA A 199 14.75 5.26 6.49
N LEU A 200 15.15 6.39 5.90
CA LEU A 200 14.24 7.46 5.51
C LEU A 200 13.74 7.34 4.06
N GLU A 201 14.18 6.35 3.28
CA GLU A 201 13.81 6.17 1.88
C GLU A 201 12.29 6.05 1.71
N ALA A 202 11.73 6.88 0.83
CA ALA A 202 10.33 6.79 0.43
C ALA A 202 10.19 5.86 -0.79
N PRO A 203 9.09 5.07 -0.89
CA PRO A 203 8.81 4.34 -2.12
C PRO A 203 8.66 5.32 -3.28
N ILE A 204 9.45 5.12 -4.35
CA ILE A 204 9.47 6.00 -5.52
C ILE A 204 8.11 5.92 -6.22
N VAL A 205 7.29 6.96 -6.04
CA VAL A 205 6.09 7.21 -6.85
C VAL A 205 6.53 8.05 -8.04
N ASP A 206 6.62 7.41 -9.21
CA ASP A 206 7.04 8.07 -10.44
C ASP A 206 6.02 9.12 -10.86
N THR A 207 6.44 10.38 -11.04
CA THR A 207 5.54 11.49 -11.34
C THR A 207 5.13 11.45 -12.81
N LEU A 208 4.07 10.69 -13.09
CA LEU A 208 3.38 10.67 -14.38
C LEU A 208 2.93 12.08 -14.81
N GLN A 209 2.86 12.29 -16.13
CA GLN A 209 2.52 13.59 -16.70
C GLN A 209 1.11 14.08 -16.31
N PRO A 210 0.88 15.41 -16.26
CA PRO A 210 -0.42 15.97 -15.90
C PRO A 210 -1.52 15.55 -16.89
N VAL A 211 -2.43 14.70 -16.41
CA VAL A 211 -3.64 14.26 -17.12
C VAL A 211 -4.73 15.32 -16.98
N ASP A 212 -5.27 15.88 -18.06
CA ASP A 212 -6.43 16.78 -17.95
C ASP A 212 -7.70 15.98 -17.55
N VAL A 213 -7.98 15.97 -16.25
CA VAL A 213 -9.17 15.32 -15.66
C VAL A 213 -10.47 15.91 -16.22
N GLN A 214 -10.49 17.20 -16.57
CA GLN A 214 -11.69 17.83 -17.16
C GLN A 214 -11.86 17.47 -18.63
N ALA A 215 -10.81 17.19 -19.39
CA ALA A 215 -10.92 16.53 -20.70
C ALA A 215 -11.45 15.09 -20.53
N ALA A 216 -10.81 14.28 -19.68
CA ALA A 216 -11.20 12.90 -19.47
C ALA A 216 -12.68 12.73 -19.06
N LEU A 217 -13.20 13.59 -18.18
CA LEU A 217 -14.61 13.59 -17.77
C LEU A 217 -15.59 14.06 -18.86
N ARG A 218 -15.14 14.83 -19.85
CA ARG A 218 -15.97 15.28 -21.00
C ARG A 218 -16.08 14.22 -22.09
N ASP A 219 -15.05 13.40 -22.27
CA ASP A 219 -15.01 12.35 -23.29
C ASP A 219 -15.72 11.04 -22.84
N MET A 220 -16.16 10.97 -21.59
CA MET A 220 -16.93 9.83 -21.06
C MET A 220 -18.35 9.73 -21.65
N PRO A 221 -18.87 8.50 -21.85
CA PRO A 221 -20.20 8.31 -22.40
C PRO A 221 -21.29 8.84 -21.46
N GLY A 222 -22.01 9.86 -21.93
CA GLY A 222 -23.23 10.34 -21.28
C GLY A 222 -24.36 9.31 -21.36
N GLY A 223 -25.13 9.18 -20.28
CA GLY A 223 -26.23 8.21 -20.19
C GLY A 223 -26.95 8.28 -18.84
N GLN A 224 -27.85 7.33 -18.61
CA GLN A 224 -28.40 7.08 -17.28
C GLN A 224 -27.28 6.67 -16.32
N MET A 225 -27.32 7.17 -15.08
CA MET A 225 -26.34 6.78 -14.05
C MET A 225 -26.43 5.28 -13.76
N ASP A 226 -25.28 4.62 -13.68
CA ASP A 226 -25.19 3.26 -13.13
C ASP A 226 -25.69 3.25 -11.67
N LEU A 227 -26.18 2.09 -11.20
CA LEU A 227 -26.66 1.91 -9.83
C LEU A 227 -25.56 2.25 -8.80
N ARG A 228 -24.30 1.91 -9.09
CA ARG A 228 -23.14 2.22 -8.22
C ARG A 228 -22.89 3.73 -8.12
N VAL A 229 -23.07 4.45 -9.22
CA VAL A 229 -22.92 5.92 -9.29
C VAL A 229 -24.09 6.61 -8.60
N THR A 230 -25.31 6.09 -8.79
CA THR A 230 -26.55 6.57 -8.18
C THR A 230 -26.51 6.41 -6.65
N ASP A 231 -26.10 5.25 -6.16
CA ASP A 231 -25.96 4.98 -4.73
C ASP A 231 -24.88 5.85 -4.08
N ARG A 232 -23.69 5.97 -4.69
CA ARG A 232 -22.61 6.81 -4.16
C ARG A 232 -23.00 8.29 -4.13
N LEU A 233 -23.79 8.77 -5.11
CA LEU A 233 -24.37 10.10 -5.11
C LEU A 233 -25.42 10.29 -4.01
N GLY A 234 -26.28 9.28 -3.78
CA GLY A 234 -27.27 9.28 -2.70
C GLY A 234 -26.60 9.45 -1.32
N HIS A 235 -25.57 8.63 -1.04
CA HIS A 235 -24.75 8.77 0.16
C HIS A 235 -24.06 10.14 0.25
N ALA A 236 -23.47 10.64 -0.83
CA ALA A 236 -22.81 11.95 -0.86
C ALA A 236 -23.75 13.12 -0.51
N LEU A 237 -24.99 13.07 -0.99
CA LEU A 237 -26.00 14.08 -0.69
C LEU A 237 -26.52 13.96 0.75
N ALA A 238 -26.65 12.74 1.28
CA ALA A 238 -27.06 12.50 2.66
C ALA A 238 -26.01 13.00 3.67
N ASP A 239 -24.73 12.66 3.48
CA ASP A 239 -23.64 13.06 4.37
C ASP A 239 -23.43 14.59 4.38
N LEU A 240 -23.53 15.21 3.19
CA LEU A 240 -23.47 16.67 3.02
C LEU A 240 -24.62 17.39 3.77
N GLN A 241 -25.82 16.81 3.82
CA GLN A 241 -26.96 17.34 4.58
C GLN A 241 -26.86 17.04 6.07
N ALA A 242 -26.31 15.89 6.46
CA ALA A 242 -26.11 15.51 7.86
C ALA A 242 -25.08 16.40 8.57
N GLY A 243 -24.10 16.93 7.83
CA GLY A 243 -23.22 18.00 8.29
C GLY A 243 -22.25 17.62 9.42
N ALA A 244 -21.99 16.33 9.61
CA ALA A 244 -21.09 15.83 10.64
C ALA A 244 -19.61 15.99 10.23
N GLY A 245 -18.89 16.87 10.92
CA GLY A 245 -17.47 17.12 10.66
C GLY A 245 -17.20 18.17 9.58
N SER A 246 -16.03 18.08 8.94
CA SER A 246 -15.61 19.02 7.89
C SER A 246 -16.32 18.70 6.58
N ARG A 247 -17.39 19.44 6.25
CA ARG A 247 -18.15 19.25 5.00
C ARG A 247 -17.27 19.31 3.75
N HIS A 248 -16.19 20.10 3.78
CA HIS A 248 -15.17 20.13 2.72
C HIS A 248 -14.54 18.74 2.51
N ASP A 249 -14.04 18.13 3.58
CA ASP A 249 -13.28 16.88 3.50
C ASP A 249 -14.18 15.67 3.23
N THR A 250 -15.40 15.66 3.80
CA THR A 250 -16.44 14.68 3.48
C THR A 250 -16.82 14.78 1.99
N THR A 251 -17.09 15.98 1.48
CA THR A 251 -17.42 16.17 0.05
C THR A 251 -16.27 15.71 -0.85
N ASN A 252 -15.03 16.00 -0.46
CA ASN A 252 -13.82 15.55 -1.16
C ASN A 252 -13.75 14.00 -1.21
N GLN A 253 -14.00 13.29 -0.11
CA GLN A 253 -14.08 11.81 -0.09
C GLN A 253 -15.16 11.25 -1.05
N HIS A 254 -16.28 11.95 -1.23
CA HIS A 254 -17.30 11.57 -2.23
C HIS A 254 -16.87 11.87 -3.66
N VAL A 255 -16.26 13.05 -3.92
CA VAL A 255 -15.70 13.42 -5.23
C VAL A 255 -14.64 12.42 -5.69
N LEU A 256 -13.67 12.10 -4.84
CA LEU A 256 -12.57 11.17 -5.17
C LEU A 256 -13.10 9.76 -5.46
N ALA A 257 -14.14 9.30 -4.75
CA ALA A 257 -14.81 8.03 -5.01
C ALA A 257 -15.65 8.03 -6.31
N LEU A 258 -16.28 9.16 -6.66
CA LEU A 258 -16.95 9.32 -7.95
C LEU A 258 -15.94 9.31 -9.11
N LEU A 259 -14.81 10.02 -8.99
CA LEU A 259 -13.71 9.94 -9.95
C LEU A 259 -13.16 8.50 -10.12
N ARG A 260 -13.14 7.72 -9.03
CA ARG A 260 -12.76 6.30 -9.07
C ARG A 260 -13.79 5.40 -9.76
N LEU A 261 -15.07 5.77 -9.81
CA LEU A 261 -16.08 5.11 -10.66
C LEU A 261 -15.96 5.54 -12.13
N ALA A 262 -15.54 6.78 -12.39
CA ALA A 262 -15.27 7.28 -13.74
C ALA A 262 -14.11 6.52 -14.41
N GLU A 263 -13.04 6.20 -13.68
CA GLU A 263 -11.95 5.34 -14.16
C GLU A 263 -12.38 3.88 -14.41
N GLN A 264 -13.44 3.41 -13.73
CA GLN A 264 -14.07 2.11 -13.98
C GLN A 264 -15.12 2.16 -15.12
N GLU A 265 -15.05 3.16 -15.99
CA GLU A 265 -15.96 3.40 -17.13
C GLU A 265 -17.46 3.44 -16.75
N CYS A 266 -17.79 3.72 -15.48
CA CYS A 266 -19.17 3.68 -15.00
C CYS A 266 -19.98 4.88 -15.54
N ALA A 267 -21.09 4.60 -16.21
CA ALA A 267 -21.92 5.62 -16.85
C ALA A 267 -22.52 6.64 -15.87
N GLY A 268 -22.56 7.91 -16.32
CA GLY A 268 -23.25 9.01 -15.63
C GLY A 268 -22.45 9.75 -14.54
N VAL A 269 -21.20 9.38 -14.28
CA VAL A 269 -20.37 10.07 -13.26
C VAL A 269 -20.26 11.60 -13.44
N PRO A 270 -20.09 12.16 -14.66
CA PRO A 270 -20.06 13.63 -14.83
C PRO A 270 -21.34 14.31 -14.35
N ALA A 271 -22.51 13.69 -14.55
CA ALA A 271 -23.78 14.21 -14.06
C ALA A 271 -23.91 14.07 -12.53
N ALA A 272 -23.32 13.03 -11.92
CA ALA A 272 -23.29 12.88 -10.47
C ALA A 272 -22.40 13.93 -9.80
N LEU A 273 -21.19 14.17 -10.34
CA LEU A 273 -20.30 15.24 -9.89
C LEU A 273 -20.97 16.61 -10.02
N GLN A 274 -21.64 16.90 -11.14
CA GLN A 274 -22.38 18.15 -11.34
C GLN A 274 -23.56 18.29 -10.36
N THR A 275 -24.23 17.19 -10.00
CA THR A 275 -25.32 17.21 -9.00
C THR A 275 -24.78 17.51 -7.60
N LEU A 276 -23.68 16.86 -7.20
CA LEU A 276 -23.03 17.09 -5.91
C LEU A 276 -22.44 18.50 -5.79
N ARG A 277 -21.89 19.05 -6.88
CA ARG A 277 -21.35 20.41 -6.98
C ARG A 277 -22.35 21.48 -6.59
N GLU A 278 -23.55 21.44 -7.19
CA GLU A 278 -24.58 22.45 -6.91
C GLU A 278 -25.19 22.27 -5.52
N ALA A 279 -25.31 21.03 -5.02
CA ALA A 279 -25.71 20.76 -3.65
C ALA A 279 -24.70 21.30 -2.63
N PHE A 280 -23.39 21.08 -2.85
CA PHE A 280 -22.31 21.60 -2.01
C PHE A 280 -22.33 23.14 -1.97
N ALA A 281 -22.40 23.77 -3.15
CA ALA A 281 -22.45 25.23 -3.25
C ALA A 281 -23.66 25.80 -2.49
N PHE A 282 -24.85 25.22 -2.65
CA PHE A 282 -26.06 25.64 -1.93
C PHE A 282 -25.90 25.53 -0.40
N VAL A 283 -25.47 24.37 0.10
CA VAL A 283 -25.34 24.09 1.55
C VAL A 283 -24.30 25.00 2.21
N VAL A 284 -23.16 25.25 1.56
CA VAL A 284 -22.07 26.06 2.13
C VAL A 284 -22.40 27.56 2.17
N ILE A 285 -23.22 28.07 1.23
CA ILE A 285 -23.73 29.44 1.28
C ILE A 285 -24.80 29.60 2.37
N GLN A 286 -25.74 28.66 2.47
CA GLN A 286 -26.84 28.72 3.45
C GLN A 286 -26.32 28.70 4.90
N ASP A 287 -25.18 28.04 5.11
CA ASP A 287 -24.43 27.98 6.37
C ASP A 287 -23.62 29.26 6.68
N GLY A 288 -23.48 30.16 5.70
CA GLY A 288 -22.69 31.40 5.80
C GLY A 288 -21.16 31.19 5.75
N SER A 289 -20.69 29.97 5.53
CA SER A 289 -19.26 29.60 5.54
C SER A 289 -18.51 29.97 4.25
N ARG A 290 -19.22 30.40 3.19
CA ARG A 290 -18.69 31.15 2.04
C ARG A 290 -19.59 32.34 1.68
N HIS A 291 -19.02 33.36 1.03
CA HIS A 291 -19.72 34.60 0.70
C HIS A 291 -20.20 34.70 -0.77
N SER A 292 -19.82 33.76 -1.63
CA SER A 292 -20.23 33.69 -3.03
C SER A 292 -20.51 32.25 -3.46
N ILE A 293 -21.48 32.08 -4.36
CA ILE A 293 -21.77 30.78 -4.99
C ILE A 293 -20.64 30.31 -5.90
N ASP A 294 -19.97 31.25 -6.58
CA ASP A 294 -18.91 30.90 -7.52
C ASP A 294 -17.60 30.59 -6.77
N ASP A 295 -17.37 31.14 -5.58
CA ASP A 295 -16.27 30.70 -4.71
C ASP A 295 -16.47 29.25 -4.22
N ALA A 296 -17.68 28.89 -3.78
CA ALA A 296 -17.99 27.53 -3.34
C ALA A 296 -17.95 26.51 -4.50
N ARG A 297 -18.34 26.93 -5.71
CA ARG A 297 -18.15 26.13 -6.94
C ARG A 297 -16.68 25.98 -7.29
N ASN A 298 -15.90 27.05 -7.29
CA ASN A 298 -14.45 27.01 -7.54
C ASN A 298 -13.71 26.15 -6.51
N GLU A 299 -14.17 26.11 -5.26
CA GLU A 299 -13.68 25.21 -4.21
C GLU A 299 -13.98 23.74 -4.52
N PHE A 300 -15.21 23.41 -4.95
CA PHE A 300 -15.56 22.06 -5.41
C PHE A 300 -14.77 21.65 -6.66
N ASP A 301 -14.63 22.54 -7.64
CA ASP A 301 -13.89 22.27 -8.89
C ASP A 301 -12.39 22.01 -8.61
N ARG A 302 -11.83 22.57 -7.52
CA ARG A 302 -10.50 22.24 -6.99
C ARG A 302 -10.43 20.92 -6.22
N MET A 303 -11.55 20.35 -5.75
CA MET A 303 -11.58 18.95 -5.26
C MET A 303 -11.43 18.00 -6.46
N VAL A 304 -12.17 18.27 -7.54
CA VAL A 304 -12.12 17.49 -8.80
C VAL A 304 -10.76 17.58 -9.47
N THR A 305 -10.21 18.80 -9.58
CA THR A 305 -8.93 19.08 -10.27
C THR A 305 -7.72 19.16 -9.32
N GLY A 306 -7.87 18.76 -8.06
CA GLY A 306 -6.76 18.76 -7.10
C GLY A 306 -5.70 17.72 -7.47
N THR A 307 -4.47 17.88 -6.97
CA THR A 307 -3.37 16.92 -7.20
C THR A 307 -3.73 15.48 -6.76
N ARG A 308 -4.68 15.32 -5.82
CA ARG A 308 -5.23 14.02 -5.41
C ARG A 308 -6.21 13.42 -6.43
N GLY A 309 -7.03 14.23 -7.11
CA GLY A 309 -7.90 13.76 -8.20
C GLY A 309 -7.09 13.31 -9.41
N HIS A 310 -6.11 14.12 -9.80
CA HIS A 310 -5.08 13.76 -10.78
C HIS A 310 -4.36 12.44 -10.42
N ALA A 311 -3.87 12.32 -9.18
CA ALA A 311 -3.19 11.12 -8.73
C ALA A 311 -4.09 9.88 -8.72
N LEU A 312 -5.39 9.98 -8.44
CA LEU A 312 -6.30 8.82 -8.40
C LEU A 312 -6.73 8.30 -9.78
N ILE A 313 -6.74 9.16 -10.80
CA ILE A 313 -6.97 8.75 -12.20
C ILE A 313 -5.65 8.23 -12.82
N ALA A 314 -4.50 8.74 -12.38
CA ALA A 314 -3.19 8.20 -12.77
C ALA A 314 -2.76 6.93 -11.99
N ALA A 315 -3.31 6.69 -10.79
CA ALA A 315 -2.95 5.56 -9.94
C ALA A 315 -3.72 4.28 -10.30
N THR A 316 -3.05 3.44 -11.10
CA THR A 316 -3.18 1.99 -11.00
C THR A 316 -2.10 1.47 -10.03
N PRO A 317 -2.31 0.43 -9.21
CA PRO A 317 -3.57 -0.24 -8.90
C PRO A 317 -4.34 0.42 -7.73
N THR A 318 -5.60 0.03 -7.63
CA THR A 318 -6.68 0.63 -6.84
C THR A 318 -6.52 0.52 -5.32
N ILE A 319 -6.69 1.64 -4.59
CA ILE A 319 -7.10 1.63 -3.17
C ILE A 319 -8.62 1.41 -3.11
N SER A 320 -9.11 0.59 -2.16
CA SER A 320 -10.54 0.24 -2.08
C SER A 320 -11.43 1.46 -1.75
N LEU A 321 -12.70 1.37 -2.16
CA LEU A 321 -13.65 2.48 -2.01
C LEU A 321 -13.94 2.79 -0.53
N GLU A 322 -13.95 1.79 0.36
CA GLU A 322 -14.20 1.98 1.78
C GLU A 322 -13.06 2.77 2.45
N VAL A 323 -11.80 2.40 2.14
CA VAL A 323 -10.59 3.06 2.67
C VAL A 323 -10.53 4.52 2.23
N LEU A 324 -10.93 4.83 0.99
CA LEU A 324 -10.95 6.20 0.48
C LEU A 324 -12.14 7.02 0.99
N ALA A 325 -13.26 6.36 1.29
CA ALA A 325 -14.48 7.00 1.79
C ALA A 325 -14.49 7.24 3.30
N GLY A 326 -13.60 6.61 4.07
CA GLY A 326 -13.60 6.66 5.54
C GLY A 326 -14.78 5.93 6.19
N LEU A 327 -15.55 5.15 5.42
CA LEU A 327 -16.79 4.49 5.85
C LEU A 327 -16.52 3.18 6.61
N ALA A 328 -15.83 3.28 7.74
CA ALA A 328 -15.97 2.28 8.79
C ALA A 328 -17.37 2.45 9.43
N PRO A 329 -18.20 1.39 9.54
CA PRO A 329 -19.56 1.52 10.06
C PRO A 329 -19.54 1.94 11.53
N THR A 330 -20.12 3.10 11.84
CA THR A 330 -20.34 3.53 13.23
C THR A 330 -21.65 2.92 13.74
N PRO A 331 -21.63 2.12 14.82
CA PRO A 331 -22.86 1.53 15.34
C PRO A 331 -23.69 2.60 16.06
N LYS A 332 -24.96 2.75 15.67
CA LYS A 332 -25.97 3.52 16.41
C LYS A 332 -27.30 2.79 16.52
N ASP A 333 -27.73 2.64 17.77
CA ASP A 333 -29.12 2.80 18.23
C ASP A 333 -30.21 1.99 17.52
N THR A 334 -30.18 0.66 17.68
CA THR A 334 -31.44 -0.11 17.70
C THR A 334 -32.11 0.07 19.06
N THR A 335 -33.07 0.99 19.16
CA THR A 335 -33.95 1.08 20.32
C THR A 335 -35.18 0.19 20.12
N CYS A 336 -35.40 -0.75 21.04
CA CYS A 336 -36.70 -1.40 21.20
C CYS A 336 -36.91 -1.74 22.67
N SER A 337 -38.05 -1.33 23.22
CA SER A 337 -38.37 -1.48 24.63
C SER A 337 -39.78 -2.06 24.81
N THR A 338 -39.88 -3.18 25.55
CA THR A 338 -40.96 -3.49 26.50
C THR A 338 -40.66 -4.79 27.27
N SER A 339 -41.46 -5.06 28.31
CA SER A 339 -41.26 -6.09 29.35
C SER A 339 -41.69 -7.52 28.88
N THR A 340 -41.49 -8.64 29.60
CA THR A 340 -41.90 -8.87 31.01
C THR A 340 -41.34 -10.15 31.67
N ALA A 341 -40.82 -10.00 32.90
CA ALA A 341 -40.74 -10.94 34.05
C ALA A 341 -39.96 -12.29 34.02
N GLY A 342 -39.29 -12.55 35.16
CA GLY A 342 -38.88 -13.88 35.65
C GLY A 342 -37.43 -14.29 35.33
N THR A 343 -36.58 -14.73 36.28
CA THR A 343 -36.72 -14.90 37.74
C THR A 343 -35.33 -14.74 38.40
N ALA A 344 -35.27 -14.34 39.67
CA ALA A 344 -34.01 -14.08 40.39
C ALA A 344 -33.42 -15.32 41.12
N LEU A 345 -32.10 -15.34 41.29
CA LEU A 345 -31.21 -16.08 42.23
C LEU A 345 -29.76 -15.87 41.71
N ASP A 346 -28.71 -15.63 42.48
CA ASP A 346 -28.59 -15.28 43.91
C ASP A 346 -27.26 -14.49 44.14
N ALA A 347 -27.00 -13.92 45.32
CA ALA A 347 -25.89 -12.97 45.52
C ALA A 347 -24.92 -13.25 46.70
N ALA A 348 -23.66 -13.59 46.38
CA ALA A 348 -22.44 -13.49 47.22
C ALA A 348 -21.19 -13.77 46.36
N GLY A 349 -19.97 -13.32 46.66
CA GLY A 349 -19.49 -12.43 47.72
C GLY A 349 -17.96 -12.56 47.94
N ALA A 350 -17.33 -11.51 48.48
CA ALA A 350 -15.96 -11.46 49.03
C ALA A 350 -14.72 -11.68 48.11
N ALA A 351 -14.03 -10.56 47.82
CA ALA A 351 -12.57 -10.45 48.02
C ALA A 351 -12.31 -10.20 49.54
N PRO A 352 -11.07 -10.20 50.11
CA PRO A 352 -9.75 -10.04 49.46
C PRO A 352 -8.63 -10.99 49.98
N HIS A 353 -7.39 -10.82 49.47
CA HIS A 353 -6.21 -10.44 50.28
C HIS A 353 -4.89 -10.42 49.47
N ASP A 354 -4.15 -9.32 49.61
CA ASP A 354 -2.68 -9.21 49.53
C ASP A 354 -2.25 -8.47 50.82
N PRO A 355 -1.05 -8.72 51.39
CA PRO A 355 0.01 -7.73 51.22
C PRO A 355 1.47 -8.27 51.22
N THR A 356 2.23 -7.82 50.21
CA THR A 356 3.58 -7.20 50.36
C THR A 356 4.77 -8.06 50.85
N THR A 357 5.82 -8.24 50.02
CA THR A 357 7.20 -7.75 50.32
C THR A 357 8.22 -7.93 49.17
N ALA A 358 9.07 -6.91 49.03
CA ALA A 358 10.42 -6.88 48.44
C ALA A 358 11.28 -5.97 49.40
N PRO A 359 12.63 -5.82 49.34
CA PRO A 359 13.43 -5.57 48.12
C PRO A 359 14.95 -5.98 48.15
N VAL A 360 15.72 -5.48 47.15
CA VAL A 360 17.21 -5.27 47.09
C VAL A 360 18.13 -6.46 46.73
N ALA A 361 19.19 -6.15 45.97
CA ALA A 361 20.30 -7.02 45.53
C ALA A 361 21.51 -7.01 46.52
N PRO A 362 22.63 -7.68 46.20
CA PRO A 362 23.83 -6.89 45.88
C PRO A 362 24.81 -7.52 44.85
N ASN A 363 25.85 -6.76 44.49
CA ASN A 363 27.08 -7.18 43.80
C ASN A 363 28.26 -6.36 44.38
N PRO A 364 29.48 -6.91 44.59
CA PRO A 364 30.62 -6.47 43.75
C PRO A 364 31.79 -7.47 43.53
N THR A 365 32.66 -7.13 42.57
CA THR A 365 34.05 -7.61 42.26
C THR A 365 35.09 -7.22 43.35
N PRO A 366 36.42 -7.61 43.36
CA PRO A 366 37.38 -7.63 42.21
C PRO A 366 38.64 -8.57 42.19
N GLY A 367 39.33 -8.65 41.03
CA GLY A 367 40.80 -8.88 40.83
C GLY A 367 41.41 -10.29 41.03
N GLY A 368 42.56 -10.68 40.43
CA GLY A 368 43.40 -10.06 39.38
C GLY A 368 44.82 -10.70 39.21
N SER A 369 45.56 -10.31 38.15
CA SER A 369 47.06 -10.37 37.95
C SER A 369 47.74 -11.46 37.09
N THR A 370 48.91 -11.08 36.50
CA THR A 370 49.68 -11.67 35.37
C THR A 370 51.09 -12.21 35.79
N PRO A 371 51.90 -12.89 34.93
CA PRO A 371 52.73 -12.36 33.79
C PRO A 371 52.63 -13.23 32.49
N GLY A 372 53.38 -13.11 31.36
CA GLY A 372 54.53 -12.28 30.90
C GLY A 372 55.75 -13.16 30.47
N SER A 373 56.56 -12.89 29.42
CA SER A 373 56.62 -11.82 28.40
C SER A 373 57.57 -12.16 27.20
N THR A 374 57.71 -11.22 26.22
CA THR A 374 58.89 -10.97 25.32
C THR A 374 59.39 -11.99 24.25
N SER A 375 59.21 -11.61 22.97
CA SER A 375 60.16 -11.63 21.80
C SER A 375 61.20 -12.74 21.55
N THR A 376 61.32 -13.22 20.29
CA THR A 376 62.42 -12.91 19.30
C THR A 376 62.24 -13.71 17.98
N THR A 377 62.84 -13.27 16.86
CA THR A 377 62.83 -13.91 15.51
C THR A 377 64.17 -14.65 15.20
N PRO A 378 64.58 -14.87 13.93
CA PRO A 378 64.33 -16.05 13.09
C PRO A 378 65.63 -16.91 12.87
N PRO A 379 65.76 -17.79 11.84
CA PRO A 379 66.19 -17.31 10.51
C PRO A 379 65.76 -18.14 9.25
N THR A 380 65.85 -17.50 8.07
CA THR A 380 66.22 -17.98 6.70
C THR A 380 65.94 -19.42 6.22
N ALA A 381 65.57 -19.69 4.95
CA ALA A 381 65.21 -18.91 3.74
C ALA A 381 64.55 -19.92 2.74
N ALA A 382 64.37 -19.78 1.41
CA ALA A 382 64.69 -18.84 0.32
C ALA A 382 63.67 -19.15 -0.84
N SER A 383 63.66 -18.73 -2.12
CA SER A 383 64.23 -17.70 -3.04
C SER A 383 63.62 -18.02 -4.43
N SER A 384 63.45 -17.18 -5.47
CA SER A 384 63.56 -15.72 -5.75
C SER A 384 63.08 -15.51 -7.20
N GLY A 385 62.67 -14.34 -7.70
CA GLY A 385 62.55 -13.00 -7.12
C GLY A 385 62.66 -11.89 -8.20
N ALA A 386 62.43 -10.63 -7.80
CA ALA A 386 62.83 -9.36 -8.46
C ALA A 386 62.19 -8.99 -9.84
N ALA A 387 62.06 -7.72 -10.27
CA ALA A 387 62.12 -6.36 -9.66
C ALA A 387 61.74 -5.32 -10.76
N ALA A 388 61.40 -4.03 -10.55
CA ALA A 388 60.86 -3.26 -9.41
C ALA A 388 60.43 -1.84 -9.92
N SER A 389 59.74 -1.03 -9.10
CA SER A 389 59.40 0.40 -9.40
C SER A 389 60.55 1.38 -9.09
N PRO A 390 60.42 2.68 -9.41
CA PRO A 390 59.95 3.66 -8.40
C PRO A 390 59.01 4.76 -8.98
N ALA A 391 58.82 5.88 -8.27
CA ALA A 391 57.73 6.84 -8.49
C ALA A 391 58.14 8.33 -8.49
N ASP A 392 57.15 9.18 -8.83
CA ASP A 392 56.95 10.60 -8.47
C ASP A 392 57.92 11.67 -9.03
N THR A 393 57.41 12.59 -9.87
CA THR A 393 57.68 14.04 -9.74
C THR A 393 56.80 14.95 -10.63
N ARG A 394 56.07 15.86 -9.96
CA ARG A 394 55.64 17.25 -10.30
C ARG A 394 55.66 17.81 -11.76
N ASN A 395 54.66 18.68 -11.99
CA ASN A 395 54.65 19.96 -12.76
C ASN A 395 54.21 20.02 -14.25
N SER A 396 53.17 20.85 -14.44
CA SER A 396 53.07 21.96 -15.41
C SER A 396 52.68 21.76 -16.90
N ALA A 397 51.42 22.13 -17.16
CA ALA A 397 50.99 23.17 -18.12
C ALA A 397 50.89 22.89 -19.65
N HIS A 398 49.82 23.49 -20.20
CA HIS A 398 49.52 23.81 -21.60
C HIS A 398 50.65 24.63 -22.28
N PRO A 399 50.76 24.67 -23.64
CA PRO A 399 49.74 25.31 -24.48
C PRO A 399 49.47 24.70 -25.88
N ASP A 400 48.43 25.23 -26.53
CA ASP A 400 48.16 25.22 -27.99
C ASP A 400 49.13 26.21 -28.71
N PRO A 401 49.38 26.18 -30.05
CA PRO A 401 48.33 26.41 -31.06
C PRO A 401 48.49 25.73 -32.45
N THR A 402 47.43 25.87 -33.26
CA THR A 402 47.36 25.82 -34.75
C THR A 402 48.31 26.82 -35.47
N PRO A 403 48.50 26.84 -36.82
CA PRO A 403 47.69 26.23 -37.90
C PRO A 403 48.48 25.62 -39.11
N ASP A 404 47.78 25.06 -40.11
CA ASP A 404 47.61 25.70 -41.46
C ASP A 404 46.76 24.87 -42.44
N ALA A 405 46.34 25.47 -43.57
CA ALA A 405 45.54 24.85 -44.64
C ALA A 405 46.38 24.59 -45.94
N PRO A 406 45.82 24.00 -47.03
CA PRO A 406 44.99 24.80 -47.95
C PRO A 406 43.81 24.07 -48.65
N THR A 407 42.89 24.86 -49.20
CA THR A 407 41.78 24.45 -50.10
C THR A 407 42.27 24.23 -51.54
N PRO A 408 41.42 23.67 -52.44
CA PRO A 408 40.72 24.59 -53.36
C PRO A 408 39.23 24.29 -53.58
N THR A 409 38.47 25.36 -53.81
CA THR A 409 37.12 25.40 -54.42
C THR A 409 37.27 25.49 -55.97
N ALA A 410 36.27 25.68 -56.84
CA ALA A 410 34.89 26.19 -56.76
C ALA A 410 34.10 25.91 -58.07
N THR A 411 32.76 26.14 -58.07
CA THR A 411 31.89 26.60 -59.22
C THR A 411 31.88 25.79 -60.55
N ASP A 412 30.96 25.84 -61.53
CA ASP A 412 29.54 26.26 -61.74
C ASP A 412 29.09 25.61 -63.09
N GLY A 413 27.85 25.64 -63.61
CA GLY A 413 26.57 26.26 -63.20
C GLY A 413 25.54 26.22 -64.37
N ALA A 414 24.43 26.95 -64.24
CA ALA A 414 23.46 27.36 -65.29
C ALA A 414 22.87 26.34 -66.32
N SER A 415 21.62 25.95 -66.07
CA SER A 415 20.45 26.08 -66.97
C SER A 415 20.56 25.87 -68.50
N SER A 416 19.87 24.85 -69.02
CA SER A 416 19.00 25.00 -70.22
C SER A 416 17.96 23.86 -70.29
N SER A 417 16.89 24.07 -71.06
CA SER A 417 15.78 23.13 -71.25
C SER A 417 15.62 22.72 -72.72
N THR A 418 15.10 21.52 -72.99
CA THR A 418 14.05 21.34 -74.03
C THR A 418 13.41 19.94 -74.08
N ALA A 419 12.07 19.93 -74.01
CA ALA A 419 11.13 19.23 -74.90
C ALA A 419 10.96 17.69 -74.91
N ASN A 420 9.74 17.33 -75.36
CA ASN A 420 9.21 16.03 -75.79
C ASN A 420 8.98 14.95 -74.69
N THR A 421 7.80 14.32 -74.58
CA THR A 421 6.55 14.46 -75.39
C THR A 421 5.28 14.11 -74.62
N SER A 422 4.14 14.60 -75.13
CA SER A 422 2.74 14.13 -74.99
C SER A 422 2.51 12.80 -74.24
N ALA A 423 1.65 12.66 -73.23
CA ALA A 423 0.24 13.08 -73.10
C ALA A 423 -0.74 12.43 -74.10
N THR A 424 -1.58 11.49 -73.61
CA THR A 424 -2.95 11.08 -74.04
C THR A 424 -3.19 9.62 -73.63
N GLY A 425 -4.42 9.21 -73.26
CA GLY A 425 -4.68 7.79 -72.93
C GLY A 425 -5.81 7.44 -71.94
N ALA A 426 -6.90 8.20 -71.84
CA ALA A 426 -8.14 7.72 -71.22
C ALA A 426 -9.22 7.61 -72.31
N PRO A 427 -10.02 6.52 -72.34
CA PRO A 427 -11.47 6.70 -72.28
C PRO A 427 -12.30 5.55 -71.63
N THR A 428 -13.15 5.92 -70.68
CA THR A 428 -14.59 5.57 -70.50
C THR A 428 -15.24 4.23 -70.94
N ALA A 429 -16.10 3.73 -70.03
CA ALA A 429 -17.49 3.20 -70.24
C ALA A 429 -17.78 1.69 -70.46
N GLY A 430 -19.02 1.29 -70.09
CA GLY A 430 -19.60 -0.07 -70.16
C GLY A 430 -19.49 -0.84 -68.82
N VAL A 431 -20.51 -1.03 -67.95
CA VAL A 431 -21.98 -0.86 -67.94
C VAL A 431 -22.83 -2.01 -68.53
N SER A 432 -23.73 -2.54 -67.66
CA SER A 432 -24.92 -3.40 -67.88
C SER A 432 -24.81 -4.94 -67.99
N ALA A 433 -25.81 -5.58 -67.35
CA ALA A 433 -26.49 -6.85 -67.70
C ALA A 433 -25.72 -8.20 -67.55
N GLU A 434 -26.35 -9.35 -67.24
CA GLU A 434 -27.73 -9.65 -66.78
C GLU A 434 -27.82 -11.05 -66.11
N CYS A 435 -28.99 -11.40 -65.55
CA CYS A 435 -29.35 -12.78 -65.17
C CYS A 435 -30.21 -13.45 -66.27
N PRO A 436 -30.19 -14.79 -66.35
CA PRO A 436 -31.46 -15.53 -66.30
C PRO A 436 -31.38 -16.72 -65.31
N VAL A 437 -32.38 -17.16 -64.54
CA VAL A 437 -33.88 -17.09 -64.57
C VAL A 437 -34.59 -18.30 -65.23
N THR A 438 -34.59 -19.44 -64.51
CA THR A 438 -35.74 -20.40 -64.38
C THR A 438 -36.23 -21.14 -65.65
N PRO A 439 -37.35 -21.93 -65.65
CA PRO A 439 -38.09 -22.65 -64.58
C PRO A 439 -38.35 -24.17 -64.89
N ALA A 440 -39.08 -24.84 -63.98
CA ALA A 440 -40.06 -25.96 -64.18
C ALA A 440 -39.75 -27.30 -63.45
N ALA A 441 -40.71 -28.21 -63.16
CA ALA A 441 -42.12 -28.08 -62.73
C ALA A 441 -42.71 -29.48 -62.39
N GLY A 442 -43.57 -29.59 -61.36
CA GLY A 442 -44.39 -30.78 -61.07
C GLY A 442 -43.69 -31.95 -60.35
N THR A 443 -44.38 -32.90 -59.71
CA THR A 443 -45.84 -33.00 -59.45
C THR A 443 -46.13 -33.90 -58.21
N ASN A 444 -47.33 -33.79 -57.61
CA ASN A 444 -47.77 -34.56 -56.44
C ASN A 444 -48.16 -36.01 -56.75
N THR A 445 -47.93 -36.95 -55.80
CA THR A 445 -48.91 -37.90 -55.20
C THR A 445 -48.24 -38.72 -54.07
N ALA A 446 -48.79 -38.79 -52.86
CA ALA A 446 -49.68 -39.85 -52.31
C ALA A 446 -49.06 -41.27 -52.32
N THR A 447 -49.00 -42.03 -51.21
CA THR A 447 -50.15 -42.48 -50.40
C THR A 447 -49.95 -42.67 -48.88
N ALA A 448 -51.08 -42.75 -48.18
CA ALA A 448 -51.35 -43.19 -46.79
C ALA A 448 -50.51 -44.39 -46.27
N SER A 449 -50.29 -44.59 -44.96
CA SER A 449 -51.31 -44.97 -43.93
C SER A 449 -50.67 -45.03 -42.52
N ALA A 450 -51.35 -45.05 -41.35
CA ALA A 450 -52.70 -44.65 -40.91
C ALA A 450 -52.79 -44.73 -39.35
N SER A 451 -53.84 -44.17 -38.73
CA SER A 451 -54.18 -44.31 -37.28
C SER A 451 -55.03 -45.58 -37.02
N PRO A 452 -55.25 -46.10 -35.77
CA PRO A 452 -55.95 -45.37 -34.68
C PRO A 452 -55.64 -45.70 -33.19
N SER A 453 -55.90 -44.69 -32.35
CA SER A 453 -56.65 -44.65 -31.07
C SER A 453 -56.81 -45.85 -30.11
N ALA A 454 -56.48 -45.59 -28.82
CA ALA A 454 -57.33 -45.79 -27.62
C ALA A 454 -56.85 -44.77 -26.56
N GLN A 455 -57.63 -43.88 -25.92
CA GLN A 455 -58.94 -43.94 -25.23
C GLN A 455 -58.94 -44.80 -23.95
N SER A 456 -58.68 -44.16 -22.80
CA SER A 456 -59.65 -43.72 -21.75
C SER A 456 -60.94 -44.55 -21.55
N PRO A 457 -61.68 -44.54 -20.38
CA PRO A 457 -61.85 -43.35 -19.51
C PRO A 457 -62.28 -43.56 -18.01
N THR A 458 -62.78 -42.46 -17.38
CA THR A 458 -63.76 -42.36 -16.26
C THR A 458 -63.37 -42.78 -14.83
N ALA A 459 -63.96 -42.23 -13.75
CA ALA A 459 -65.07 -41.26 -13.55
C ALA A 459 -64.72 -40.26 -12.39
N ALA A 460 -65.05 -38.96 -12.42
CA ALA A 460 -66.35 -38.28 -12.12
C ALA A 460 -66.75 -38.26 -10.61
N ALA A 461 -67.41 -37.23 -10.03
CA ALA A 461 -68.10 -36.05 -10.60
C ALA A 461 -68.27 -34.86 -9.60
N ALA A 462 -68.70 -33.70 -10.15
CA ALA A 462 -69.62 -32.68 -9.57
C ALA A 462 -69.27 -31.81 -8.32
N ALA A 463 -68.72 -30.61 -8.59
CA ALA A 463 -69.24 -29.25 -8.25
C ALA A 463 -69.94 -28.92 -6.90
N THR A 464 -69.67 -27.72 -6.34
CA THR A 464 -70.61 -26.54 -6.22
C THR A 464 -70.22 -25.50 -5.12
N THR A 465 -69.90 -24.26 -5.54
CA THR A 465 -69.97 -22.95 -4.81
C THR A 465 -69.08 -22.58 -3.58
N ASN A 466 -68.87 -21.25 -3.49
CA ASN A 466 -68.61 -20.39 -2.31
C ASN A 466 -67.23 -20.36 -1.62
N ALA A 467 -66.57 -19.20 -1.79
CA ALA A 467 -65.64 -18.58 -0.84
C ALA A 467 -66.43 -17.58 0.07
N PRO A 468 -65.83 -16.87 1.06
CA PRO A 468 -64.45 -16.94 1.53
C PRO A 468 -64.29 -17.12 3.05
N SER A 469 -63.14 -17.62 3.50
CA SER A 469 -62.61 -17.32 4.84
C SER A 469 -61.10 -17.59 4.96
N THR A 470 -60.46 -16.85 5.85
CA THR A 470 -59.06 -16.98 6.26
C THR A 470 -58.78 -18.32 6.96
N GLY A 471 -57.71 -19.02 6.57
CA GLY A 471 -57.21 -20.19 7.29
C GLY A 471 -55.76 -20.51 6.92
N THR A 472 -54.83 -20.21 7.82
CA THR A 472 -53.43 -20.68 7.75
C THR A 472 -53.37 -22.19 8.05
N TYR A 473 -52.55 -22.95 7.31
CA TYR A 473 -51.46 -23.78 7.87
C TYR A 473 -50.71 -24.59 6.78
N THR A 474 -49.36 -24.63 6.92
CA THR A 474 -48.42 -25.64 6.39
C THR A 474 -48.55 -26.14 4.93
N THR A 475 -47.63 -25.67 4.08
CA THR A 475 -46.86 -26.56 3.18
C THR A 475 -45.38 -26.35 3.45
N SER A 476 -44.62 -27.43 3.61
CA SER A 476 -43.20 -27.39 3.97
C SER A 476 -42.34 -26.97 2.79
N ALA A 477 -41.46 -25.98 3.02
CA ALA A 477 -40.32 -25.69 2.16
C ALA A 477 -39.10 -25.52 3.06
N GLU A 478 -38.12 -26.43 2.93
CA GLU A 478 -36.87 -26.34 3.69
C GLU A 478 -35.99 -25.26 3.08
N ALA A 479 -36.03 -24.05 3.65
CA ALA A 479 -35.01 -23.05 3.40
C ALA A 479 -33.70 -23.54 4.03
N GLY A 480 -32.62 -23.57 3.25
CA GLY A 480 -31.33 -24.07 3.71
C GLY A 480 -30.80 -23.29 4.91
N SER A 481 -30.71 -23.95 6.07
CA SER A 481 -30.02 -23.40 7.23
C SER A 481 -28.54 -23.20 6.89
N ALA A 482 -27.94 -22.12 7.40
CA ALA A 482 -26.50 -22.09 7.55
C ALA A 482 -26.05 -23.29 8.41
N PRO A 483 -24.90 -23.93 8.11
CA PRO A 483 -24.41 -25.04 8.91
C PRO A 483 -24.14 -24.58 10.34
N ALA A 484 -24.69 -25.30 11.32
CA ALA A 484 -24.32 -25.12 12.71
C ALA A 484 -22.84 -25.51 12.90
N ALA A 485 -22.14 -24.81 13.81
CA ALA A 485 -20.76 -25.15 14.12
C ALA A 485 -20.68 -26.61 14.63
N PRO A 486 -19.78 -27.45 14.09
CA PRO A 486 -19.69 -28.86 14.46
C PRO A 486 -19.22 -29.04 15.90
N SER A 487 -19.56 -30.19 16.50
CA SER A 487 -18.97 -30.66 17.74
C SER A 487 -17.50 -31.04 17.50
N THR A 488 -16.60 -30.13 17.88
CA THR A 488 -15.15 -30.12 17.55
C THR A 488 -14.47 -31.49 17.66
N ASP A 489 -14.71 -32.19 18.76
CA ASP A 489 -13.91 -33.34 19.18
C ASP A 489 -14.10 -34.58 18.29
N GLY A 490 -15.22 -34.67 17.56
CA GLY A 490 -15.51 -35.77 16.64
C GLY A 490 -14.89 -35.55 15.25
N ASP A 491 -15.09 -34.35 14.70
CA ASP A 491 -14.69 -34.02 13.32
C ASP A 491 -13.16 -33.92 13.17
N ASP A 492 -12.45 -33.46 14.20
CA ASP A 492 -10.98 -33.44 14.20
C ASP A 492 -10.37 -34.84 14.39
N ALA A 493 -11.05 -35.76 15.07
CA ALA A 493 -10.62 -37.15 15.17
C ALA A 493 -10.78 -37.90 13.84
N ALA A 494 -11.91 -37.68 13.14
CA ALA A 494 -12.12 -38.19 11.78
C ALA A 494 -11.08 -37.62 10.80
N TRP A 495 -10.88 -36.29 10.84
CA TRP A 495 -9.89 -35.61 10.01
C TRP A 495 -8.45 -36.11 10.22
N LYS A 496 -8.05 -36.41 11.47
CA LYS A 496 -6.72 -37.00 11.71
C LYS A 496 -6.61 -38.41 11.12
N ALA A 497 -7.68 -39.21 11.17
CA ALA A 497 -7.69 -40.54 10.56
C ALA A 497 -7.54 -40.47 9.03
N ASP A 498 -8.23 -39.53 8.36
CA ASP A 498 -8.06 -39.28 6.93
C ASP A 498 -6.64 -38.80 6.58
N CYS A 499 -6.06 -37.91 7.40
CA CYS A 499 -4.67 -37.48 7.25
C CYS A 499 -3.67 -38.64 7.40
N ASP A 500 -3.82 -39.49 8.42
CA ASP A 500 -2.93 -40.63 8.63
C ASP A 500 -3.14 -41.73 7.56
N TRP A 501 -4.36 -41.91 7.05
CA TRP A 501 -4.65 -42.75 5.88
C TRP A 501 -3.95 -42.21 4.62
N PHE A 502 -4.06 -40.91 4.33
CA PHE A 502 -3.41 -40.27 3.19
C PHE A 502 -1.90 -40.57 3.17
N TRP A 503 -1.21 -40.38 4.30
CA TRP A 503 0.24 -40.61 4.39
C TRP A 503 0.66 -42.08 4.39
N THR A 504 -0.22 -43.02 4.75
CA THR A 504 0.09 -44.47 4.82
C THR A 504 -0.37 -45.27 3.61
N THR A 505 -1.29 -44.74 2.80
CA THR A 505 -1.88 -45.44 1.63
C THR A 505 -0.85 -45.78 0.54
N ARG A 506 0.22 -44.99 0.39
CA ARG A 506 1.20 -45.16 -0.70
C ARG A 506 2.65 -45.11 -0.21
N PRO A 507 3.57 -45.94 -0.74
CA PRO A 507 5.00 -45.85 -0.46
C PRO A 507 5.62 -44.48 -0.81
N SER A 508 5.13 -43.84 -1.87
CA SER A 508 5.52 -42.49 -2.30
C SER A 508 5.21 -41.44 -1.23
N LEU A 509 3.96 -41.38 -0.76
CA LEU A 509 3.51 -40.47 0.30
C LEU A 509 4.18 -40.78 1.65
N ALA A 510 4.33 -42.06 2.01
CA ALA A 510 5.04 -42.47 3.22
C ALA A 510 6.53 -42.04 3.20
N ALA A 511 7.18 -42.13 2.04
CA ALA A 511 8.53 -41.61 1.85
C ALA A 511 8.58 -40.07 1.97
N VAL A 512 7.60 -39.33 1.45
CA VAL A 512 7.49 -37.87 1.65
C VAL A 512 7.34 -37.50 3.14
N LYS A 513 6.44 -38.17 3.89
CA LYS A 513 6.29 -37.93 5.35
C LYS A 513 7.59 -38.26 6.10
N THR A 514 8.30 -39.31 5.69
CA THR A 514 9.59 -39.70 6.29
C THR A 514 10.71 -38.70 5.97
N TRP A 515 10.82 -38.21 4.73
CA TRP A 515 11.75 -37.15 4.33
C TRP A 515 11.54 -35.86 5.13
N ALA A 516 10.29 -35.41 5.22
CA ALA A 516 9.92 -34.20 5.95
C ALA A 516 10.25 -34.31 7.45
N ALA A 517 9.89 -35.44 8.09
CA ALA A 517 10.22 -35.72 9.48
C ALA A 517 11.74 -35.80 9.73
N ALA A 518 12.52 -36.39 8.81
CA ALA A 518 13.98 -36.45 8.91
C ALA A 518 14.63 -35.05 8.85
N ARG A 519 14.01 -34.10 8.13
CA ARG A 519 14.47 -32.71 7.96
C ARG A 519 13.73 -31.69 8.83
N MET A 520 12.90 -32.12 9.80
CA MET A 520 12.11 -31.25 10.70
C MET A 520 11.18 -30.27 9.95
N CYS A 521 10.60 -30.69 8.83
CA CYS A 521 9.65 -29.92 8.01
C CYS A 521 8.25 -30.53 8.10
N SER A 522 7.20 -29.73 7.81
CA SER A 522 5.85 -30.27 7.58
C SER A 522 5.83 -31.17 6.34
N PRO A 523 5.18 -32.34 6.40
CA PRO A 523 5.06 -33.23 5.25
C PRO A 523 4.18 -32.61 4.15
N TRP A 524 3.22 -31.76 4.52
CA TRP A 524 2.36 -31.05 3.58
C TRP A 524 3.15 -30.00 2.78
N SER A 525 3.95 -29.16 3.42
CA SER A 525 4.75 -28.14 2.71
C SER A 525 5.82 -28.78 1.81
N VAL A 526 6.45 -29.87 2.26
CA VAL A 526 7.39 -30.65 1.42
C VAL A 526 6.67 -31.28 0.22
N LEU A 527 5.50 -31.90 0.42
CA LEU A 527 4.70 -32.46 -0.69
C LEU A 527 4.31 -31.39 -1.72
N GLY A 528 3.88 -30.21 -1.27
CA GLY A 528 3.51 -29.10 -2.14
C GLY A 528 4.63 -28.68 -3.10
N VAL A 529 5.85 -28.55 -2.58
CA VAL A 529 7.02 -28.21 -3.42
C VAL A 529 7.41 -29.38 -4.31
N ILE A 530 7.34 -30.63 -3.81
CA ILE A 530 7.55 -31.83 -4.62
C ILE A 530 6.58 -31.86 -5.81
N MET A 531 5.30 -31.48 -5.63
CA MET A 531 4.33 -31.37 -6.73
C MET A 531 4.72 -30.31 -7.75
N CYS A 532 5.16 -29.11 -7.33
CA CYS A 532 5.67 -28.08 -8.24
C CYS A 532 6.89 -28.59 -9.03
N ARG A 533 7.88 -29.19 -8.37
CA ARG A 533 9.07 -29.77 -9.02
C ARG A 533 8.71 -30.87 -10.01
N ALA A 534 7.82 -31.78 -9.62
CA ALA A 534 7.40 -32.90 -10.44
C ALA A 534 6.61 -32.45 -11.68
N LEU A 535 5.65 -31.52 -11.53
CA LEU A 535 4.88 -31.00 -12.66
C LEU A 535 5.72 -30.13 -13.62
N THR A 536 6.79 -29.48 -13.13
CA THR A 536 7.72 -28.68 -13.97
C THR A 536 8.43 -29.52 -15.05
N THR A 537 8.70 -30.82 -14.80
CA THR A 537 9.36 -31.69 -15.79
C THR A 537 8.43 -32.12 -16.92
N ILE A 538 7.10 -32.06 -16.72
CA ILE A 538 6.10 -32.49 -17.71
C ILE A 538 6.04 -31.48 -18.87
N PRO A 539 6.36 -31.86 -20.13
CA PRO A 539 6.33 -30.95 -21.27
C PRO A 539 4.98 -30.27 -21.47
N PRO A 540 4.93 -29.01 -21.94
CA PRO A 540 3.72 -28.21 -21.90
C PRO A 540 2.63 -28.61 -22.92
N TRP A 541 3.00 -29.38 -23.95
CA TRP A 541 2.06 -30.04 -24.86
C TRP A 541 1.33 -31.24 -24.23
N ILE A 542 1.73 -31.67 -23.04
CA ILE A 542 0.97 -32.59 -22.19
C ILE A 542 -0.03 -31.77 -21.36
N THR A 543 -1.29 -32.20 -21.40
CA THR A 543 -2.45 -31.42 -21.00
C THR A 543 -3.50 -32.28 -20.30
N LEU A 544 -4.40 -31.66 -19.53
CA LEU A 544 -5.65 -32.30 -19.10
C LEU A 544 -6.63 -32.41 -20.28
N PRO A 545 -7.58 -33.37 -20.27
CA PRO A 545 -8.55 -33.54 -21.34
C PRO A 545 -9.48 -32.32 -21.45
N PRO A 546 -10.04 -32.04 -22.65
CA PRO A 546 -10.89 -30.89 -22.87
C PRO A 546 -12.34 -31.15 -22.43
N ILE A 547 -12.56 -31.41 -21.13
CA ILE A 547 -13.89 -31.71 -20.55
C ILE A 547 -14.82 -30.50 -20.73
N ILE A 548 -14.33 -29.29 -20.40
CA ILE A 548 -15.05 -28.02 -20.56
C ILE A 548 -14.26 -27.11 -21.52
N GLY A 549 -14.68 -27.06 -22.78
CA GLY A 549 -14.15 -26.14 -23.78
C GLY A 549 -12.77 -26.51 -24.32
N GLY A 550 -11.71 -26.04 -23.64
CA GLY A 550 -10.31 -26.20 -24.07
C GLY A 550 -9.54 -27.26 -23.29
N ARG A 551 -8.38 -27.68 -23.80
CA ARG A 551 -7.44 -28.53 -23.04
C ARG A 551 -6.90 -27.79 -21.82
N GLY A 552 -6.87 -28.43 -20.67
CA GLY A 552 -6.30 -27.83 -19.45
C GLY A 552 -4.77 -27.86 -19.42
N SER A 553 -4.13 -26.78 -18.94
CA SER A 553 -2.70 -26.81 -18.60
C SER A 553 -2.44 -27.60 -17.31
N LEU A 554 -1.18 -28.00 -17.07
CA LEU A 554 -0.71 -28.53 -15.78
C LEU A 554 0.09 -27.49 -14.99
N ASN A 555 -0.15 -26.20 -15.24
CA ASN A 555 0.54 -25.11 -14.55
C ASN A 555 -0.05 -24.94 -13.14
N PHE A 556 0.78 -25.06 -12.11
CA PHE A 556 0.33 -25.40 -10.75
C PHE A 556 1.03 -24.56 -9.69
N PHE A 557 0.25 -23.93 -8.81
CA PHE A 557 0.74 -22.98 -7.81
C PHE A 557 0.41 -23.50 -6.40
N VAL A 558 1.38 -23.37 -5.48
CA VAL A 558 1.23 -23.73 -4.07
C VAL A 558 1.54 -22.55 -3.16
N ALA A 559 0.70 -22.35 -2.14
CA ALA A 559 0.85 -21.33 -1.11
C ALA A 559 1.29 -22.02 0.20
N LEU A 560 2.56 -21.88 0.55
CA LEU A 560 3.15 -22.45 1.77
C LEU A 560 2.87 -21.50 2.95
N VAL A 561 1.91 -21.86 3.78
CA VAL A 561 1.43 -21.00 4.89
C VAL A 561 2.21 -21.26 6.15
N GLY A 562 2.84 -20.21 6.67
CA GLY A 562 3.42 -20.21 8.01
C GLY A 562 4.14 -18.91 8.35
N ASN A 563 4.37 -18.71 9.64
CA ASN A 563 5.00 -17.52 10.21
C ASN A 563 6.44 -17.32 9.68
N SER A 564 7.04 -16.16 9.93
CA SER A 564 8.46 -15.95 9.62
C SER A 564 9.34 -17.00 10.32
N GLY A 565 10.37 -17.49 9.61
CA GLY A 565 11.19 -18.63 10.05
C GLY A 565 10.50 -20.01 10.01
N GLY A 566 9.21 -20.10 9.68
CA GLY A 566 8.39 -21.32 9.73
C GLY A 566 8.69 -22.40 8.68
N GLY A 567 9.96 -22.69 8.38
CA GLY A 567 10.35 -23.87 7.59
C GLY A 567 10.10 -23.82 6.08
N LYS A 568 9.76 -22.66 5.50
CA LYS A 568 9.46 -22.50 4.05
C LYS A 568 10.65 -22.90 3.16
N GLY A 569 11.78 -22.20 3.27
CA GLY A 569 13.01 -22.55 2.52
C GLY A 569 13.59 -23.92 2.90
N THR A 570 13.36 -24.38 4.13
CA THR A 570 13.72 -25.75 4.57
C THR A 570 12.90 -26.81 3.86
N SER A 571 11.61 -26.55 3.62
CA SER A 571 10.71 -27.42 2.85
C SER A 571 11.13 -27.48 1.38
N GLU A 572 11.52 -26.35 0.78
CA GLU A 572 12.04 -26.34 -0.60
C GLU A 572 13.36 -27.12 -0.73
N SER A 573 14.25 -26.96 0.26
CA SER A 573 15.52 -27.69 0.32
C SER A 573 15.31 -29.20 0.53
N CYS A 574 14.39 -29.58 1.42
CA CYS A 574 14.00 -30.97 1.64
C CYS A 574 13.35 -31.58 0.39
N ALA A 575 12.49 -30.84 -0.32
CA ALA A 575 11.88 -31.26 -1.57
C ALA A 575 12.89 -31.42 -2.73
N ALA A 576 13.98 -30.65 -2.72
CA ALA A 576 15.06 -30.77 -3.69
C ALA A 576 15.88 -32.06 -3.50
N ASP A 577 16.21 -32.42 -2.26
CA ASP A 577 16.89 -33.68 -1.93
C ASP A 577 15.96 -34.90 -2.08
N ALA A 578 14.69 -34.76 -1.68
CA ALA A 578 13.69 -35.83 -1.76
C ALA A 578 13.24 -36.15 -3.19
N LEU A 579 13.22 -35.14 -4.09
CA LEU A 579 12.99 -35.32 -5.52
C LEU A 579 14.03 -34.53 -6.35
N PRO A 580 15.19 -35.13 -6.64
CA PRO A 580 16.15 -34.62 -7.62
C PRO A 580 15.62 -34.87 -9.03
N CYS A 581 15.36 -33.79 -9.78
CA CYS A 581 14.87 -33.80 -11.16
C CYS A 581 15.31 -32.52 -11.89
N ASP A 582 15.19 -32.49 -13.23
CA ASP A 582 15.49 -31.30 -14.04
C ASP A 582 14.41 -30.21 -13.92
N CYS A 583 14.47 -29.48 -12.80
CA CYS A 583 13.55 -28.39 -12.47
C CYS A 583 14.31 -27.07 -12.35
N TYR A 584 14.29 -26.26 -13.41
CA TYR A 584 14.83 -24.89 -13.37
C TYR A 584 14.02 -24.01 -12.42
N ILE A 585 14.64 -23.57 -11.33
CA ILE A 585 14.07 -22.60 -10.39
C ILE A 585 14.49 -21.19 -10.84
N ALA A 586 13.52 -20.30 -10.95
CA ALA A 586 13.71 -18.87 -11.23
C ALA A 586 13.37 -18.03 -9.99
N PRO A 587 14.09 -16.92 -9.75
CA PRO A 587 13.70 -15.93 -8.75
C PRO A 587 12.47 -15.13 -9.20
N GLU A 588 11.96 -14.28 -8.32
CA GLU A 588 10.89 -13.32 -8.61
C GLU A 588 11.20 -12.42 -9.81
N GLY A 589 10.14 -12.03 -10.54
CA GLY A 589 10.26 -11.21 -11.74
C GLY A 589 8.98 -10.44 -12.06
N SER A 590 9.10 -9.45 -12.95
CA SER A 590 7.95 -8.70 -13.46
C SER A 590 7.08 -9.58 -14.38
N GLY A 591 5.85 -9.13 -14.67
CA GLY A 591 4.98 -9.80 -15.64
C GLY A 591 5.61 -9.91 -17.05
N GLU A 592 6.53 -9.00 -17.39
CA GLU A 592 7.31 -9.04 -18.64
C GLU A 592 8.39 -10.13 -18.57
N GLY A 593 9.12 -10.20 -17.45
CA GLY A 593 10.13 -11.22 -17.18
C GLY A 593 9.61 -12.66 -17.25
N LEU A 594 8.32 -12.88 -16.98
CA LEU A 594 7.68 -14.19 -17.08
C LEU A 594 7.79 -14.83 -18.48
N ALA A 595 7.76 -14.04 -19.56
CA ALA A 595 7.96 -14.55 -20.92
C ALA A 595 9.43 -14.89 -21.20
N HIS A 596 10.37 -14.09 -20.67
CA HIS A 596 11.81 -14.33 -20.75
C HIS A 596 12.27 -15.61 -20.05
N LEU A 597 11.44 -16.19 -19.17
CA LEU A 597 11.69 -17.52 -18.59
C LEU A 597 11.63 -18.65 -19.62
N PHE A 598 10.93 -18.48 -20.75
CA PHE A 598 10.69 -19.58 -21.71
C PHE A 598 11.30 -19.32 -23.09
N ILE A 599 11.37 -18.05 -23.52
CA ILE A 599 11.90 -17.65 -24.83
C ILE A 599 12.86 -16.46 -24.69
N ARG A 600 13.84 -16.36 -25.60
CA ARG A 600 14.73 -15.21 -25.76
C ARG A 600 14.83 -14.84 -27.24
N ARG A 601 15.22 -13.60 -27.55
CA ARG A 601 15.58 -13.25 -28.92
C ARG A 601 17.08 -13.47 -29.17
N VAL A 602 17.42 -14.00 -30.33
CA VAL A 602 18.81 -14.32 -30.74
C VAL A 602 19.30 -13.55 -31.98
N GLY A 603 18.42 -12.80 -32.65
CA GLY A 603 18.79 -12.03 -33.85
C GLY A 603 18.11 -10.66 -33.93
N LYS A 604 18.28 -10.02 -35.09
CA LYS A 604 17.79 -8.66 -35.36
C LYS A 604 16.37 -8.66 -35.96
N ASN A 605 15.91 -9.76 -36.54
CA ASN A 605 14.53 -9.89 -36.99
C ASN A 605 13.62 -10.08 -35.76
N PRO A 606 12.43 -9.45 -35.69
CA PRO A 606 11.50 -9.66 -34.58
C PRO A 606 11.15 -11.13 -34.31
N ASP A 607 11.13 -11.96 -35.37
CA ASP A 607 10.79 -13.38 -35.32
C ASP A 607 11.98 -14.31 -34.94
N ASP A 608 13.19 -13.78 -34.71
CA ASP A 608 14.39 -14.55 -34.31
C ASP A 608 14.31 -15.00 -32.83
N ILE A 609 13.23 -15.70 -32.47
CA ILE A 609 12.91 -16.13 -31.11
C ILE A 609 13.37 -17.57 -30.89
N GLU A 610 14.29 -17.77 -29.96
CA GLU A 610 14.74 -19.09 -29.50
C GLU A 610 14.01 -19.48 -28.21
N ARG A 611 13.62 -20.76 -28.11
CA ARG A 611 13.08 -21.33 -26.89
C ARG A 611 14.20 -21.71 -25.93
N VAL A 612 14.24 -21.08 -24.76
CA VAL A 612 15.24 -21.32 -23.71
C VAL A 612 14.94 -22.59 -22.93
N ARG A 613 13.66 -22.87 -22.64
CA ARG A 613 13.22 -24.04 -21.86
C ARG A 613 11.73 -24.35 -22.05
N ASN A 614 11.34 -25.56 -21.62
CA ASN A 614 9.96 -26.02 -21.64
C ASN A 614 9.19 -25.71 -20.34
N GLY A 615 9.89 -25.75 -19.20
CA GLY A 615 9.32 -25.57 -17.87
C GLY A 615 10.19 -24.71 -16.96
N ALA A 616 9.55 -24.05 -15.99
CA ALA A 616 10.20 -23.29 -14.92
C ALA A 616 9.32 -23.29 -13.65
N MET A 617 9.97 -23.34 -12.50
CA MET A 617 9.36 -23.13 -11.18
C MET A 617 9.78 -21.76 -10.66
N LEU A 618 8.84 -20.92 -10.22
CA LEU A 618 9.13 -19.71 -9.45
C LEU A 618 9.15 -20.07 -7.96
N SER A 619 10.25 -19.76 -7.26
CA SER A 619 10.26 -19.69 -5.79
C SER A 619 10.11 -18.23 -5.37
N ILE A 620 9.02 -17.90 -4.67
CA ILE A 620 8.76 -16.57 -4.13
C ILE A 620 8.70 -16.70 -2.61
N ALA A 621 9.76 -16.26 -1.93
CA ALA A 621 9.95 -16.53 -0.50
C ALA A 621 8.86 -15.94 0.39
N GLU A 622 8.35 -14.74 0.05
CA GLU A 622 7.31 -14.03 0.82
C GLU A 622 6.22 -13.45 -0.08
N VAL A 623 4.96 -13.52 0.38
CA VAL A 623 3.79 -12.93 -0.30
C VAL A 623 3.94 -11.42 -0.52
N ASP A 624 4.68 -10.73 0.36
CA ASP A 624 4.98 -9.31 0.23
C ASP A 624 5.84 -8.97 -0.99
N THR A 625 6.68 -9.89 -1.46
CA THR A 625 7.43 -9.71 -2.72
C THR A 625 6.46 -9.67 -3.90
N LEU A 626 5.49 -10.58 -3.93
CA LEU A 626 4.45 -10.60 -4.97
C LEU A 626 3.49 -9.40 -4.84
N ALA A 627 3.18 -8.97 -3.62
CA ALA A 627 2.40 -7.77 -3.33
C ALA A 627 3.12 -6.49 -3.76
N SER A 628 4.43 -6.38 -3.48
CA SER A 628 5.28 -5.24 -3.85
C SER A 628 5.51 -5.17 -5.36
N ILE A 629 5.65 -6.31 -6.04
CA ILE A 629 5.70 -6.33 -7.51
C ILE A 629 4.31 -5.98 -8.08
N GLY A 630 3.22 -6.52 -7.53
CA GLY A 630 1.85 -6.29 -8.00
C GLY A 630 1.30 -4.88 -7.72
N GLY A 631 1.73 -4.24 -6.64
CA GLY A 631 1.32 -2.90 -6.20
C GLY A 631 2.02 -1.75 -6.94
N ARG A 632 3.03 -2.04 -7.78
CA ARG A 632 3.66 -1.04 -8.65
C ARG A 632 2.72 -0.62 -9.77
N THR A 633 2.70 0.67 -10.07
CA THR A 633 1.94 1.24 -11.19
C THR A 633 2.25 0.53 -12.50
N GLY A 634 1.21 0.07 -13.19
CA GLY A 634 1.33 -0.69 -14.46
C GLY A 634 1.74 -2.16 -14.31
N SER A 635 1.91 -2.69 -13.10
CA SER A 635 2.30 -4.10 -12.92
C SER A 635 1.18 -5.08 -13.30
N THR A 636 1.52 -6.07 -14.13
CA THR A 636 0.56 -7.08 -14.60
C THR A 636 0.81 -8.48 -14.02
N ILE A 637 1.71 -8.64 -13.05
CA ILE A 637 2.15 -9.98 -12.59
C ILE A 637 0.98 -10.85 -12.10
N MET A 638 0.04 -10.30 -11.31
CA MET A 638 -1.10 -11.05 -10.78
C MET A 638 -2.07 -11.48 -11.91
N PRO A 639 -2.55 -10.58 -12.80
CA PRO A 639 -3.23 -10.98 -14.03
C PRO A 639 -2.47 -12.02 -14.87
N LYS A 640 -1.17 -11.82 -15.12
CA LYS A 640 -0.38 -12.75 -15.95
C LYS A 640 -0.21 -14.12 -15.28
N LEU A 641 -0.14 -14.21 -13.95
CA LEU A 641 -0.17 -15.48 -13.23
C LEU A 641 -1.55 -16.17 -13.34
N ARG A 642 -2.67 -15.44 -13.29
CA ARG A 642 -4.00 -16.01 -13.55
C ARG A 642 -4.11 -16.63 -14.94
N ASN A 643 -3.70 -15.89 -15.98
CA ASN A 643 -3.63 -16.39 -17.36
C ASN A 643 -2.66 -17.59 -17.47
N ALA A 644 -1.52 -17.53 -16.76
CA ALA A 644 -0.54 -18.61 -16.75
C ALA A 644 -1.03 -19.91 -16.09
N PHE A 645 -1.87 -19.84 -15.04
CA PHE A 645 -2.51 -21.00 -14.43
C PHE A 645 -3.41 -21.75 -15.41
N SER A 646 -4.15 -21.02 -16.25
CA SER A 646 -4.95 -21.58 -17.34
C SER A 646 -4.09 -22.09 -18.50
N GLY A 647 -2.84 -21.62 -18.62
CA GLY A 647 -1.94 -21.91 -19.74
C GLY A 647 -2.22 -21.05 -20.98
N GLU A 648 -2.76 -19.86 -20.79
CA GLU A 648 -3.01 -18.89 -21.88
C GLU A 648 -1.71 -18.25 -22.40
N GLU A 649 -1.81 -17.25 -23.25
CA GLU A 649 -0.63 -16.55 -23.78
C GLU A 649 -0.05 -15.58 -22.73
N ILE A 650 1.26 -15.68 -22.50
CA ILE A 650 2.02 -14.78 -21.61
C ILE A 650 3.00 -13.94 -22.42
N GLY A 651 3.35 -12.76 -21.88
CA GLY A 651 4.09 -11.72 -22.60
C GLY A 651 3.24 -10.49 -22.92
N PHE A 652 3.81 -9.56 -23.68
CA PHE A 652 3.25 -8.22 -23.91
C PHE A 652 3.20 -7.85 -25.40
N SER A 653 2.07 -7.27 -25.80
CA SER A 653 1.80 -6.80 -27.16
C SER A 653 2.13 -5.31 -27.32
N TYR A 654 3.41 -4.94 -27.22
CA TYR A 654 3.85 -3.58 -27.53
C TYR A 654 3.52 -3.22 -29.00
N ALA A 655 3.30 -1.93 -29.29
CA ALA A 655 3.10 -1.48 -30.67
C ALA A 655 4.27 -1.91 -31.58
N ASP A 656 5.50 -1.72 -31.09
CA ASP A 656 6.75 -2.13 -31.71
C ASP A 656 6.93 -3.67 -31.69
N ALA A 657 6.90 -4.29 -32.89
CA ALA A 657 7.15 -5.73 -33.06
C ALA A 657 8.55 -6.14 -32.56
N SER A 658 9.54 -5.24 -32.62
CA SER A 658 10.89 -5.51 -32.11
C SER A 658 10.95 -5.56 -30.57
N LYS A 659 9.85 -5.30 -29.85
CA LYS A 659 9.76 -5.48 -28.39
C LYS A 659 8.78 -6.59 -27.98
N ARG A 660 7.95 -7.09 -28.90
CA ARG A 660 7.01 -8.19 -28.60
C ARG A 660 7.77 -9.48 -28.28
N LEU A 661 7.44 -10.06 -27.13
CA LEU A 661 7.90 -11.37 -26.69
C LEU A 661 6.67 -12.10 -26.14
N LEU A 662 6.12 -13.04 -26.93
CA LEU A 662 4.86 -13.73 -26.64
C LEU A 662 5.10 -15.25 -26.59
N VAL A 663 4.69 -15.90 -25.50
CA VAL A 663 4.69 -17.36 -25.38
C VAL A 663 3.25 -17.84 -25.50
N GLY A 664 2.92 -18.40 -26.68
CA GLY A 664 1.55 -18.82 -27.01
C GLY A 664 0.96 -19.88 -26.08
N LYS A 665 -0.36 -20.02 -26.10
CA LYS A 665 -1.14 -20.93 -25.23
C LYS A 665 -0.53 -22.34 -25.21
N HIS A 666 -0.42 -22.93 -24.02
CA HIS A 666 0.13 -24.27 -23.76
C HIS A 666 1.56 -24.53 -24.29
N ASN A 667 2.38 -23.49 -24.53
CA ASN A 667 3.78 -23.64 -24.94
C ASN A 667 4.81 -23.50 -23.79
N TYR A 668 4.36 -23.43 -22.54
CA TYR A 668 5.22 -23.34 -21.37
C TYR A 668 4.59 -24.06 -20.16
N ARG A 669 5.45 -24.60 -19.30
CA ARG A 669 5.07 -25.18 -18.00
C ARG A 669 5.53 -24.22 -16.91
N LEU A 670 4.59 -23.63 -16.17
CA LEU A 670 4.89 -22.76 -15.03
C LEU A 670 4.38 -23.40 -13.74
N THR A 671 5.24 -23.50 -12.74
CA THR A 671 4.81 -23.74 -11.36
C THR A 671 5.28 -22.62 -10.43
N VAL A 672 4.62 -22.45 -9.29
CA VAL A 672 4.92 -21.38 -8.32
C VAL A 672 4.89 -21.98 -6.92
N SER A 673 5.98 -21.81 -6.17
CA SER A 673 6.00 -21.90 -4.71
C SER A 673 5.94 -20.49 -4.14
N LEU A 674 4.91 -20.19 -3.34
CA LEU A 674 4.70 -18.88 -2.73
C LEU A 674 4.65 -19.01 -1.21
N GLY A 675 5.63 -18.40 -0.53
CA GLY A 675 5.66 -18.37 0.93
C GLY A 675 4.69 -17.35 1.50
N VAL A 676 3.59 -17.80 2.10
CA VAL A 676 2.57 -16.92 2.70
C VAL A 676 2.83 -16.79 4.21
N GLN A 677 2.74 -15.56 4.74
CA GLN A 677 2.62 -15.30 6.18
C GLN A 677 1.13 -15.00 6.48
N PRO A 678 0.49 -15.62 7.49
CA PRO A 678 -0.95 -15.44 7.73
C PRO A 678 -1.40 -13.98 7.84
N GLU A 679 -0.73 -13.19 8.68
CA GLU A 679 -0.99 -11.76 8.92
C GLU A 679 -0.85 -10.87 7.67
N ARG A 680 -0.10 -11.33 6.66
CA ARG A 680 0.16 -10.57 5.41
C ARG A 680 -0.51 -11.17 4.18
N ALA A 681 -1.27 -12.26 4.36
CA ALA A 681 -1.99 -12.93 3.28
C ALA A 681 -3.10 -12.07 2.66
N GLY A 682 -3.48 -10.94 3.27
CA GLY A 682 -4.43 -9.97 2.73
C GLY A 682 -4.06 -9.49 1.32
N ALA A 683 -2.77 -9.43 0.97
CA ALA A 683 -2.33 -9.07 -0.38
C ALA A 683 -2.68 -10.11 -1.47
N LEU A 684 -2.90 -11.37 -1.07
CA LEU A 684 -3.38 -12.44 -1.95
C LEU A 684 -4.90 -12.62 -1.85
N LEU A 685 -5.47 -12.46 -0.64
CA LEU A 685 -6.89 -12.72 -0.35
C LEU A 685 -7.84 -11.56 -0.70
N SER A 686 -7.37 -10.31 -0.71
CA SER A 686 -8.18 -9.16 -1.19
C SER A 686 -8.54 -9.26 -2.69
N ASP A 687 -7.72 -9.95 -3.47
CA ASP A 687 -7.94 -10.29 -4.88
C ASP A 687 -8.85 -11.54 -5.06
N ALA A 688 -9.67 -11.87 -4.06
CA ALA A 688 -10.66 -12.95 -4.13
C ALA A 688 -11.66 -12.75 -5.27
N GLY A 689 -12.06 -11.51 -5.57
CA GLY A 689 -12.94 -11.18 -6.71
C GLY A 689 -12.31 -11.44 -8.07
N GLY A 690 -10.97 -11.39 -8.18
CA GLY A 690 -10.22 -11.83 -9.36
C GLY A 690 -10.00 -13.35 -9.42
N GLY A 691 -10.39 -14.07 -8.37
CA GLY A 691 -10.26 -15.53 -8.25
C GLY A 691 -8.82 -16.02 -8.03
N THR A 692 -7.90 -15.17 -7.55
CA THR A 692 -6.49 -15.57 -7.42
C THR A 692 -6.24 -16.59 -6.30
N PRO A 693 -6.78 -16.42 -5.06
CA PRO A 693 -6.66 -17.43 -3.99
C PRO A 693 -7.03 -18.85 -4.38
N GLN A 694 -8.05 -18.99 -5.23
CA GLN A 694 -8.67 -20.25 -5.65
C GLN A 694 -7.85 -20.99 -6.73
N ARG A 695 -6.76 -20.39 -7.20
CA ARG A 695 -5.78 -20.99 -8.14
C ARG A 695 -4.50 -21.47 -7.45
N PHE A 696 -4.41 -21.35 -6.13
CA PHE A 696 -3.33 -21.90 -5.31
C PHE A 696 -3.84 -23.09 -4.49
N LEU A 697 -3.03 -24.13 -4.34
CA LEU A 697 -3.19 -25.12 -3.28
C LEU A 697 -2.52 -24.56 -2.01
N TRP A 698 -3.26 -24.42 -0.92
CA TRP A 698 -2.75 -23.87 0.35
C TRP A 698 -2.26 -25.03 1.23
N LEU A 699 -1.06 -24.96 1.80
CA LEU A 699 -0.52 -26.05 2.61
C LEU A 699 0.24 -25.53 3.85
N PRO A 700 0.04 -26.14 5.03
CA PRO A 700 0.65 -25.68 6.28
C PRO A 700 2.13 -26.07 6.36
N THR A 701 2.98 -25.14 6.80
CA THR A 701 4.40 -25.43 7.07
C THR A 701 4.65 -25.82 8.53
N ASN A 702 3.67 -25.60 9.41
CA ASN A 702 3.59 -26.19 10.74
C ASN A 702 3.05 -27.64 10.66
N ASP A 703 3.56 -28.50 11.54
CA ASP A 703 3.10 -29.89 11.71
C ASP A 703 3.16 -30.26 13.20
N PRO A 704 2.03 -30.66 13.83
CA PRO A 704 2.01 -31.05 15.24
C PRO A 704 2.66 -32.41 15.52
N ASP A 705 2.84 -33.28 14.51
CA ASP A 705 3.48 -34.60 14.67
C ASP A 705 5.04 -34.50 14.68
N ILE A 706 5.63 -33.30 14.52
CA ILE A 706 7.09 -33.10 14.52
C ILE A 706 7.73 -33.51 15.86
N SER A 707 8.72 -34.40 15.79
CA SER A 707 9.45 -34.94 16.93
C SER A 707 10.96 -34.71 16.80
N ARG A 708 11.66 -34.61 17.94
CA ARG A 708 13.14 -34.61 17.99
C ARG A 708 13.74 -35.94 17.52
N VAL A 709 12.96 -37.02 17.47
CA VAL A 709 13.37 -38.33 16.94
C VAL A 709 13.25 -38.29 15.42
N ARG A 710 14.33 -37.88 14.76
CA ARG A 710 14.41 -37.83 13.29
C ARG A 710 14.59 -39.24 12.72
N PRO A 711 13.70 -39.73 11.83
CA PRO A 711 13.92 -40.98 11.11
C PRO A 711 15.11 -40.87 10.14
N THR A 712 15.60 -42.00 9.64
CA THR A 712 16.58 -42.03 8.56
C THR A 712 15.94 -41.54 7.25
N GLU A 713 16.65 -40.68 6.51
CA GLU A 713 16.24 -40.23 5.17
C GLU A 713 16.08 -41.46 4.25
N PRO A 714 14.89 -41.68 3.65
CA PRO A 714 14.68 -42.79 2.72
C PRO A 714 15.34 -42.46 1.36
N PRO A 715 15.42 -43.41 0.43
CA PRO A 715 15.93 -43.13 -0.91
C PRO A 715 15.17 -41.97 -1.59
N PRO A 716 15.84 -41.13 -2.39
CA PRO A 716 15.17 -40.11 -3.20
C PRO A 716 14.12 -40.72 -4.13
N LEU A 717 13.00 -40.00 -4.27
CA LEU A 717 11.89 -40.35 -5.14
C LEU A 717 12.32 -40.32 -6.62
N LYS A 718 11.60 -41.06 -7.46
CA LYS A 718 11.85 -41.13 -8.90
C LYS A 718 10.54 -40.95 -9.66
N ILE A 719 10.56 -40.03 -10.61
CA ILE A 719 9.44 -39.74 -11.52
C ILE A 719 9.81 -40.15 -12.96
N PRO A 720 8.82 -40.45 -13.81
CA PRO A 720 9.06 -40.73 -15.22
C PRO A 720 9.23 -39.39 -15.97
N GLU A 721 10.48 -39.01 -16.22
CA GLU A 721 10.88 -37.76 -16.87
C GLU A 721 11.48 -37.98 -18.27
N GLY A 722 11.63 -36.88 -19.03
CA GLY A 722 12.28 -36.88 -20.34
C GLY A 722 11.39 -37.25 -21.54
N GLY A 723 11.93 -37.02 -22.74
CA GLY A 723 11.18 -37.13 -24.01
C GLY A 723 10.74 -38.55 -24.38
N THR A 724 11.37 -39.59 -23.82
CA THR A 724 10.98 -41.00 -24.01
C THR A 724 9.71 -41.39 -23.26
N VAL A 725 9.38 -40.71 -22.15
CA VAL A 725 8.13 -40.90 -21.40
C VAL A 725 6.98 -40.14 -22.05
N TRP A 726 7.20 -38.86 -22.32
CA TRP A 726 6.13 -37.93 -22.71
C TRP A 726 5.91 -37.83 -24.22
N GLY A 727 6.92 -38.21 -25.03
CA GLY A 727 6.89 -38.09 -26.48
C GLY A 727 6.93 -36.64 -26.99
N SER A 728 7.10 -36.50 -28.30
CA SER A 728 7.22 -35.20 -28.98
C SER A 728 5.88 -34.62 -29.47
N TYR A 729 4.74 -35.17 -29.02
CA TYR A 729 3.41 -34.89 -29.58
C TYR A 729 2.38 -34.58 -28.48
N ALA A 730 1.38 -33.75 -28.80
CA ALA A 730 0.44 -33.19 -27.83
C ALA A 730 -0.60 -34.19 -27.29
N ARG A 731 -0.29 -34.80 -26.14
CA ARG A 731 -1.13 -35.78 -25.44
C ARG A 731 -2.05 -35.11 -24.40
N SER A 732 -3.26 -35.63 -24.25
CA SER A 732 -4.07 -35.43 -23.04
C SER A 732 -3.86 -36.60 -22.10
N ILE A 733 -3.72 -36.30 -20.81
CA ILE A 733 -3.65 -37.30 -19.72
C ILE A 733 -5.03 -37.96 -19.58
N ALA A 734 -5.08 -39.27 -19.38
CA ALA A 734 -6.34 -39.94 -19.05
C ALA A 734 -6.73 -39.65 -17.59
N VAL A 735 -8.00 -39.31 -17.38
CA VAL A 735 -8.62 -39.14 -16.05
C VAL A 735 -9.76 -40.14 -15.88
N PRO A 736 -10.12 -40.54 -14.64
CA PRO A 736 -11.28 -41.37 -14.39
C PRO A 736 -12.61 -40.70 -14.74
N ALA A 737 -13.62 -41.49 -15.10
CA ALA A 737 -14.97 -40.99 -15.40
C ALA A 737 -15.56 -40.14 -14.26
N VAL A 738 -15.32 -40.51 -12.99
CA VAL A 738 -15.77 -39.73 -11.82
C VAL A 738 -15.19 -38.30 -11.79
N VAL A 739 -14.04 -38.05 -12.42
CA VAL A 739 -13.49 -36.69 -12.59
C VAL A 739 -14.27 -35.94 -13.65
N GLU A 740 -14.52 -36.55 -14.81
CA GLU A 740 -15.30 -35.95 -15.90
C GLU A 740 -16.72 -35.61 -15.42
N ASP A 741 -17.41 -36.57 -14.78
CA ASP A 741 -18.75 -36.39 -14.18
C ASP A 741 -18.76 -35.26 -13.15
N THR A 742 -17.79 -35.23 -12.21
CA THR A 742 -17.71 -34.16 -11.18
C THR A 742 -17.51 -32.77 -11.80
N VAL A 743 -16.67 -32.67 -12.83
CA VAL A 743 -16.40 -31.42 -13.54
C VAL A 743 -17.61 -30.96 -14.36
N LEU A 744 -18.31 -31.89 -15.02
CA LEU A 744 -19.54 -31.63 -15.77
C LEU A 744 -20.67 -31.16 -14.84
N ASP A 745 -20.95 -31.87 -13.73
CA ASP A 745 -22.00 -31.50 -12.77
C ASP A 745 -21.73 -30.15 -12.09
N ALA A 746 -20.47 -29.86 -11.73
CA ALA A 746 -20.09 -28.57 -11.19
C ALA A 746 -20.20 -27.44 -12.24
N HIS A 747 -19.92 -27.72 -13.51
CA HIS A 747 -20.15 -26.77 -14.59
C HIS A 747 -21.65 -26.52 -14.83
N VAL A 748 -22.47 -27.57 -14.88
CA VAL A 748 -23.93 -27.48 -15.07
C VAL A 748 -24.58 -26.65 -13.96
N ARG A 749 -24.29 -26.95 -12.69
CA ARG A 749 -24.80 -26.16 -11.54
C ARG A 749 -24.44 -24.68 -11.65
N ARG A 750 -23.19 -24.36 -11.98
CA ARG A 750 -22.74 -22.96 -12.14
C ARG A 750 -23.38 -22.26 -13.33
N SER A 751 -23.48 -22.93 -14.48
CA SER A 751 -24.12 -22.39 -15.69
C SER A 751 -25.65 -22.23 -15.53
N GLN A 752 -26.25 -22.89 -14.55
CA GLN A 752 -27.64 -22.68 -14.10
C GLN A 752 -27.78 -21.62 -13.00
N GLY A 753 -26.69 -20.98 -12.53
CA GLY A 753 -26.72 -20.03 -11.41
C GLY A 753 -26.88 -20.63 -10.02
N HIS A 754 -26.72 -21.96 -9.89
CA HIS A 754 -26.92 -22.75 -8.66
C HIS A 754 -25.60 -23.30 -8.08
N GLY A 755 -24.46 -22.67 -8.39
CA GLY A 755 -23.15 -23.09 -7.88
C GLY A 755 -22.18 -21.91 -7.82
N ASP A 756 -21.20 -21.98 -6.93
CA ASP A 756 -20.22 -20.90 -6.76
C ASP A 756 -19.35 -20.77 -8.03
N ALA A 757 -19.02 -19.53 -8.38
CA ALA A 757 -18.00 -19.22 -9.38
C ALA A 757 -16.61 -19.72 -8.93
N LEU A 758 -16.37 -19.83 -7.62
CA LEU A 758 -15.11 -20.23 -7.03
C LEU A 758 -14.80 -21.74 -7.22
N ASP A 759 -15.82 -22.61 -7.15
CA ASP A 759 -15.71 -24.08 -7.27
C ASP A 759 -14.88 -24.55 -8.49
N GLY A 760 -14.99 -23.82 -9.60
CA GLY A 760 -14.39 -24.21 -10.88
C GLY A 760 -12.87 -24.21 -10.87
N HIS A 761 -12.25 -23.33 -10.08
CA HIS A 761 -10.80 -23.29 -9.96
C HIS A 761 -10.28 -24.33 -8.96
N ALA A 762 -11.03 -24.61 -7.89
CA ALA A 762 -10.69 -25.66 -6.92
C ALA A 762 -10.64 -27.05 -7.56
N LEU A 763 -11.61 -27.41 -8.41
CA LEU A 763 -11.56 -28.65 -9.19
C LEU A 763 -10.34 -28.72 -10.11
N PHE A 764 -10.01 -27.62 -10.79
CA PHE A 764 -8.85 -27.56 -11.70
C PHE A 764 -7.50 -27.58 -10.95
N VAL A 765 -7.44 -27.13 -9.68
CA VAL A 765 -6.29 -27.40 -8.77
C VAL A 765 -6.23 -28.90 -8.44
N ARG A 766 -7.37 -29.52 -8.08
CA ARG A 766 -7.47 -30.93 -7.71
C ARG A 766 -7.05 -31.90 -8.82
N GLU A 767 -7.42 -31.62 -10.08
CA GLU A 767 -6.99 -32.39 -11.26
C GLU A 767 -5.46 -32.36 -11.42
N LYS A 768 -4.85 -31.16 -11.34
CA LYS A 768 -3.40 -30.97 -11.46
C LYS A 768 -2.64 -31.65 -10.33
N ALA A 769 -3.15 -31.59 -9.11
CA ALA A 769 -2.60 -32.32 -7.97
C ALA A 769 -2.72 -33.85 -8.15
N ALA A 770 -3.78 -34.34 -8.79
CA ALA A 770 -3.98 -35.77 -9.02
C ALA A 770 -2.97 -36.30 -10.05
N VAL A 771 -2.66 -35.51 -11.08
CA VAL A 771 -1.53 -35.77 -11.99
C VAL A 771 -0.20 -35.80 -11.25
N ALA A 772 0.03 -34.90 -10.29
CA ALA A 772 1.26 -34.90 -9.49
C ALA A 772 1.36 -36.16 -8.61
N LEU A 773 0.28 -36.59 -7.95
CA LEU A 773 0.25 -37.84 -7.18
C LEU A 773 0.48 -39.08 -8.06
N ALA A 774 -0.11 -39.12 -9.26
CA ALA A 774 0.15 -40.19 -10.22
C ALA A 774 1.63 -40.25 -10.62
N LEU A 775 2.27 -39.09 -10.81
CA LEU A 775 3.66 -38.99 -11.22
C LEU A 775 4.64 -39.51 -10.15
N LEU A 776 4.35 -39.27 -8.87
CA LEU A 776 5.15 -39.78 -7.73
C LEU A 776 5.07 -41.32 -7.56
N ASP A 777 4.07 -41.96 -8.16
CA ASP A 777 3.96 -43.43 -8.23
C ASP A 777 4.57 -44.02 -9.52
N GLY A 778 5.22 -43.22 -10.36
CA GLY A 778 5.77 -43.67 -11.64
C GLY A 778 4.79 -43.70 -12.80
N ARG A 779 3.59 -43.12 -12.68
CA ARG A 779 2.51 -43.17 -13.68
C ARG A 779 2.37 -41.86 -14.47
N THR A 780 1.83 -41.94 -15.68
CA THR A 780 1.51 -40.75 -16.51
C THR A 780 0.01 -40.41 -16.58
N ASP A 781 -0.82 -41.19 -15.89
CA ASP A 781 -2.29 -41.15 -15.98
C ASP A 781 -2.93 -41.33 -14.59
N VAL A 782 -4.07 -40.68 -14.43
CA VAL A 782 -4.78 -40.53 -13.14
C VAL A 782 -5.75 -41.69 -12.94
N ASN A 783 -5.84 -42.20 -11.72
CA ASN A 783 -6.79 -43.23 -11.30
C ASN A 783 -7.71 -42.72 -10.17
N ASP A 784 -8.75 -43.50 -9.83
CA ASP A 784 -9.73 -43.12 -8.81
C ASP A 784 -9.10 -42.84 -7.44
N ASN A 785 -8.03 -43.57 -7.09
CA ASN A 785 -7.32 -43.38 -5.82
C ASN A 785 -6.50 -42.08 -5.79
N ASP A 786 -6.00 -41.59 -6.94
CA ASP A 786 -5.43 -40.22 -7.02
C ASP A 786 -6.50 -39.18 -6.72
N TRP A 787 -7.67 -39.32 -7.33
CA TRP A 787 -8.80 -38.40 -7.12
C TRP A 787 -9.32 -38.44 -5.68
N THR A 788 -9.36 -39.61 -5.04
CA THR A 788 -9.71 -39.75 -3.62
C THR A 788 -8.71 -39.03 -2.72
N LEU A 789 -7.40 -39.29 -2.90
CA LEU A 789 -6.34 -38.68 -2.08
C LEU A 789 -6.25 -37.16 -2.30
N THR A 790 -6.51 -36.65 -3.50
CA THR A 790 -6.60 -35.19 -3.70
C THR A 790 -7.86 -34.55 -3.14
N GLY A 791 -8.88 -35.32 -2.72
CA GLY A 791 -9.97 -34.80 -1.89
C GLY A 791 -9.41 -34.25 -0.57
N ILE A 792 -8.76 -35.13 0.20
CA ILE A 792 -8.12 -34.81 1.50
C ILE A 792 -7.08 -33.68 1.35
N LEU A 793 -6.35 -33.63 0.23
CA LEU A 793 -5.41 -32.54 -0.05
C LEU A 793 -6.10 -31.19 -0.27
N MET A 794 -7.26 -31.17 -0.93
CA MET A 794 -8.08 -29.94 -1.06
C MET A 794 -8.73 -29.57 0.28
N ASP A 795 -9.19 -30.54 1.07
CA ASP A 795 -9.74 -30.30 2.41
C ASP A 795 -8.69 -29.68 3.35
N MET A 796 -7.43 -30.14 3.26
CA MET A 796 -6.29 -29.54 3.97
C MET A 796 -6.05 -28.09 3.49
N SER A 797 -6.17 -27.85 2.18
CA SER A 797 -6.05 -26.51 1.60
C SER A 797 -7.15 -25.56 2.08
N ASP A 798 -8.39 -26.01 2.16
CA ASP A 798 -9.49 -25.17 2.62
C ASP A 798 -9.47 -24.95 4.14
N ARG A 799 -9.08 -25.96 4.94
CA ARG A 799 -8.77 -25.76 6.38
C ARG A 799 -7.63 -24.74 6.58
N THR A 800 -6.57 -24.84 5.78
CA THR A 800 -5.42 -23.91 5.83
C THR A 800 -5.82 -22.49 5.44
N ARG A 801 -6.59 -22.35 4.34
CA ARG A 801 -7.11 -21.07 3.84
C ARG A 801 -8.07 -20.42 4.82
N ALA A 802 -8.95 -21.20 5.45
CA ALA A 802 -9.86 -20.72 6.50
C ALA A 802 -9.09 -20.20 7.72
N SER A 803 -8.06 -20.92 8.18
CA SER A 803 -7.18 -20.49 9.28
C SER A 803 -6.51 -19.14 8.99
N VAL A 804 -6.00 -18.94 7.76
CA VAL A 804 -5.41 -17.67 7.33
C VAL A 804 -6.44 -16.53 7.36
N SER A 805 -7.64 -16.73 6.83
CA SER A 805 -8.72 -15.74 6.91
C SER A 805 -9.07 -15.39 8.36
N THR A 806 -9.12 -16.38 9.26
CA THR A 806 -9.34 -16.17 10.70
C THR A 806 -8.24 -15.32 11.33
N THR A 807 -6.97 -15.58 11.03
CA THR A 807 -5.84 -14.76 11.55
C THR A 807 -5.90 -13.32 11.03
N LEU A 808 -6.25 -13.10 9.76
CA LEU A 808 -6.42 -11.74 9.22
C LEU A 808 -7.52 -10.97 9.94
N SER A 809 -8.71 -11.53 10.10
CA SER A 809 -9.81 -10.85 10.81
C SER A 809 -9.51 -10.62 12.29
N GLN A 810 -8.69 -11.47 12.92
CA GLN A 810 -8.18 -11.21 14.27
C GLN A 810 -7.23 -10.00 14.29
N ALA A 811 -6.25 -9.94 13.38
CA ALA A 811 -5.32 -8.83 13.26
C ALA A 811 -6.02 -7.49 12.94
N GLU A 812 -7.03 -7.51 12.07
CA GLU A 812 -7.88 -6.34 11.75
C GLU A 812 -8.63 -5.82 13.00
N VAL A 813 -9.23 -6.73 13.78
CA VAL A 813 -9.93 -6.38 15.03
C VAL A 813 -8.94 -5.85 16.08
N GLU A 814 -7.74 -6.39 16.17
CA GLU A 814 -6.71 -5.89 17.10
C GLU A 814 -6.14 -4.54 16.68
N ALA A 815 -5.92 -4.30 15.38
CA ALA A 815 -5.55 -3.00 14.84
C ALA A 815 -6.64 -1.94 15.10
N ALA A 816 -7.91 -2.28 14.88
CA ALA A 816 -9.03 -1.41 15.21
C ALA A 816 -9.11 -1.09 16.72
N ARG A 817 -8.89 -2.09 17.59
CA ARG A 817 -8.79 -1.90 19.06
C ARG A 817 -7.56 -1.09 19.48
N ALA A 818 -6.45 -1.13 18.74
CA ALA A 818 -5.29 -0.29 18.98
C ALA A 818 -5.57 1.17 18.60
N MET A 819 -6.09 1.41 17.39
CA MET A 819 -6.48 2.76 16.95
C MET A 819 -7.56 3.37 17.85
N GLY A 820 -8.59 2.60 18.24
CA GLY A 820 -9.64 3.07 19.15
C GLY A 820 -9.12 3.50 20.54
N ARG A 821 -8.07 2.85 21.06
CA ARG A 821 -7.40 3.27 22.30
C ARG A 821 -6.62 4.57 22.10
N LEU A 822 -5.86 4.68 21.01
CA LEU A 822 -5.10 5.90 20.66
C LEU A 822 -6.01 7.09 20.36
N ASP A 823 -7.21 6.87 19.80
CA ASP A 823 -8.25 7.88 19.63
C ASP A 823 -8.88 8.31 20.97
N GLY A 824 -9.15 7.36 21.86
CA GLY A 824 -9.65 7.64 23.20
C GLY A 824 -8.68 8.49 24.02
N MET A 825 -7.38 8.13 23.99
CA MET A 825 -6.30 8.89 24.65
C MET A 825 -6.19 10.30 24.07
N ARG A 826 -6.09 10.45 22.75
CA ARG A 826 -6.00 11.76 22.09
C ARG A 826 -7.20 12.67 22.34
N ARG A 827 -8.41 12.11 22.50
CA ARG A 827 -9.61 12.89 22.87
C ARG A 827 -9.54 13.39 24.31
N ALA A 828 -9.21 12.51 25.26
CA ALA A 828 -9.03 12.92 26.66
C ALA A 828 -7.96 14.02 26.82
N GLU A 829 -6.77 13.83 26.20
CA GLU A 829 -5.69 14.81 26.23
C GLU A 829 -6.06 16.15 25.57
N SER A 830 -6.89 16.11 24.52
CA SER A 830 -7.42 17.30 23.83
C SER A 830 -8.44 18.04 24.70
N ASP A 831 -9.35 17.33 25.37
CA ASP A 831 -10.36 17.91 26.24
C ASP A 831 -9.73 18.52 27.51
N ASP A 832 -8.75 17.84 28.12
CA ASP A 832 -7.96 18.35 29.26
C ASP A 832 -7.14 19.61 28.89
N ALA A 833 -6.55 19.61 27.68
CA ALA A 833 -5.83 20.78 27.17
C ALA A 833 -6.77 21.97 26.90
N ALA A 834 -7.94 21.71 26.29
CA ALA A 834 -8.95 22.74 26.03
C ALA A 834 -9.58 23.29 27.33
N GLY A 835 -9.74 22.46 28.36
CA GLY A 835 -10.09 22.90 29.71
C GLY A 835 -9.02 23.84 30.29
N SER A 836 -7.76 23.39 30.28
CA SER A 836 -6.61 24.16 30.79
C SER A 836 -6.46 25.53 30.13
N GLU A 837 -6.62 25.62 28.79
CA GLU A 837 -6.55 26.89 28.06
C GLU A 837 -7.71 27.83 28.43
N ARG A 838 -8.94 27.29 28.60
CA ARG A 838 -10.10 28.08 29.03
C ARG A 838 -9.88 28.66 30.42
N VAL A 839 -9.38 27.87 31.38
CA VAL A 839 -9.05 28.32 32.73
C VAL A 839 -8.03 29.46 32.70
N GLN A 840 -6.94 29.32 31.94
CA GLN A 840 -5.96 30.40 31.78
C GLN A 840 -6.55 31.67 31.13
N ARG A 841 -7.35 31.52 30.07
CA ARG A 841 -8.04 32.65 29.41
C ARG A 841 -8.96 33.39 30.37
N ILE A 842 -9.66 32.68 31.25
CA ILE A 842 -10.55 33.26 32.26
C ILE A 842 -9.72 33.95 33.36
N GLY A 843 -8.61 33.37 33.81
CA GLY A 843 -7.67 34.01 34.74
C GLY A 843 -7.16 35.36 34.24
N ARG A 844 -6.66 35.40 32.99
CA ARG A 844 -6.24 36.65 32.32
C ARG A 844 -7.39 37.66 32.19
N ARG A 845 -8.64 37.19 32.02
CA ARG A 845 -9.84 38.04 31.95
C ARG A 845 -10.24 38.64 33.31
N ILE A 846 -10.03 37.91 34.41
CA ILE A 846 -10.22 38.41 35.78
C ILE A 846 -9.21 39.53 36.08
N VAL A 847 -7.93 39.31 35.76
CA VAL A 847 -6.87 40.33 35.90
C VAL A 847 -7.22 41.60 35.12
N ALA A 848 -7.55 41.48 33.82
CA ALA A 848 -7.92 42.63 32.98
C ALA A 848 -9.20 43.36 33.44
N ASN A 849 -10.12 42.69 34.15
CA ASN A 849 -11.27 43.34 34.77
C ASN A 849 -10.85 44.16 35.99
N LEU A 850 -9.96 43.63 36.84
CA LEU A 850 -9.42 44.34 38.01
C LEU A 850 -8.58 45.56 37.60
N GLU A 851 -7.79 45.46 36.53
CA GLU A 851 -7.07 46.60 35.95
C GLU A 851 -8.02 47.72 35.53
N LYS A 852 -9.11 47.36 34.83
CA LYS A 852 -10.04 48.30 34.19
C LYS A 852 -11.06 48.93 35.15
N TYR A 853 -11.46 48.20 36.20
CA TYR A 853 -12.57 48.58 37.07
C TYR A 853 -12.19 48.72 38.55
N GLY A 854 -10.94 48.44 38.92
CA GLY A 854 -10.47 48.45 40.30
C GLY A 854 -10.89 47.20 41.10
N PRO A 855 -10.64 47.20 42.42
CA PRO A 855 -10.96 46.08 43.30
C PRO A 855 -12.45 45.71 43.28
N GLU A 856 -12.77 44.41 43.17
CA GLU A 856 -14.14 43.90 43.14
C GLU A 856 -14.33 42.64 44.00
N THR A 857 -15.54 42.33 44.44
CA THR A 857 -15.78 41.06 45.16
C THR A 857 -15.89 39.89 44.18
N PRO A 858 -15.58 38.64 44.59
CA PRO A 858 -15.69 37.45 43.74
C PRO A 858 -17.03 37.30 43.00
N GLY A 859 -18.13 37.74 43.62
CA GLY A 859 -19.47 37.74 43.02
C GLY A 859 -19.65 38.72 41.84
N TYR A 860 -18.86 39.79 41.77
CA TYR A 860 -18.84 40.70 40.60
C TYR A 860 -17.97 40.14 39.47
N ALA A 861 -16.82 39.53 39.79
CA ALA A 861 -16.01 38.80 38.82
C ALA A 861 -16.83 37.70 38.12
N TYR A 862 -17.56 36.88 38.88
CA TYR A 862 -18.48 35.85 38.36
C TYR A 862 -19.57 36.40 37.41
N ARG A 863 -20.09 37.61 37.70
CA ARG A 863 -21.10 38.27 36.87
C ARG A 863 -20.53 38.82 35.57
N ARG A 864 -19.25 39.22 35.55
CA ARG A 864 -18.53 39.78 34.40
C ARG A 864 -17.98 38.73 33.43
N ILE A 865 -17.88 37.47 33.84
CA ILE A 865 -17.57 36.34 32.97
C ILE A 865 -18.84 35.81 32.28
N ALA A 866 -18.71 35.44 31.00
CA ALA A 866 -19.81 34.95 30.16
C ALA A 866 -20.37 33.63 30.70
N SER A 867 -21.68 33.39 30.54
CA SER A 867 -22.34 32.27 31.25
C SER A 867 -21.79 30.87 30.91
N ARG A 868 -21.22 30.68 29.73
CA ARG A 868 -20.56 29.43 29.27
C ARG A 868 -19.17 29.17 29.86
N ASP A 869 -18.60 30.18 30.51
CA ASP A 869 -17.24 30.20 31.04
C ASP A 869 -17.25 30.15 32.59
N ARG A 870 -18.42 30.12 33.24
CA ARG A 870 -18.57 30.33 34.69
C ARG A 870 -18.07 29.19 35.57
N ASP A 871 -18.20 27.96 35.09
CA ASP A 871 -17.87 26.76 35.89
C ASP A 871 -16.36 26.67 36.17
N TYR A 872 -15.54 27.35 35.36
CA TYR A 872 -14.08 27.44 35.46
C TYR A 872 -13.58 28.70 36.19
N VAL A 873 -14.49 29.58 36.68
CA VAL A 873 -14.09 30.88 37.27
C VAL A 873 -13.43 30.71 38.64
N GLU A 874 -13.90 29.78 39.46
CA GLU A 874 -13.33 29.52 40.78
C GLU A 874 -11.91 28.93 40.68
N GLU A 875 -11.72 27.94 39.81
CA GLU A 875 -10.39 27.37 39.51
C GLU A 875 -9.43 28.43 38.95
N ALA A 876 -9.87 29.22 37.96
CA ALA A 876 -9.08 30.30 37.39
C ALA A 876 -8.71 31.37 38.43
N MET A 877 -9.62 31.68 39.36
CA MET A 877 -9.38 32.62 40.46
C MET A 877 -8.37 32.08 41.47
N GLN A 878 -8.51 30.81 41.88
CA GLN A 878 -7.55 30.14 42.77
C GLN A 878 -6.14 30.13 42.16
N ILE A 879 -6.01 29.87 40.86
CA ILE A 879 -4.72 29.91 40.14
C ILE A 879 -4.12 31.33 40.14
N GLN A 880 -4.90 32.39 39.88
CA GLN A 880 -4.38 33.77 39.92
C GLN A 880 -3.99 34.23 41.33
N VAL A 881 -4.66 33.72 42.37
CA VAL A 881 -4.30 33.98 43.77
C VAL A 881 -3.06 33.20 44.19
N ALA A 882 -2.95 31.92 43.83
CA ALA A 882 -1.75 31.11 44.09
C ALA A 882 -0.50 31.64 43.37
N ALA A 883 -0.68 32.22 42.17
CA ALA A 883 0.37 32.91 41.42
C ALA A 883 0.72 34.31 41.96
N GLY A 884 0.00 34.82 42.97
CA GLY A 884 0.21 36.17 43.53
C GLY A 884 -0.17 37.34 42.62
N VAL A 885 -0.78 37.06 41.46
CA VAL A 885 -1.19 38.08 40.47
C VAL A 885 -2.45 38.82 40.94
N VAL A 886 -3.30 38.14 41.71
CA VAL A 886 -4.48 38.70 42.36
C VAL A 886 -4.39 38.42 43.86
N VAL A 887 -4.73 39.41 44.69
CA VAL A 887 -4.82 39.28 46.15
C VAL A 887 -6.28 39.29 46.56
N LEU A 888 -6.70 38.31 47.36
CA LEU A 888 -8.00 38.30 48.03
C LEU A 888 -7.82 38.80 49.48
N GLU A 889 -8.25 40.02 49.76
CA GLU A 889 -8.05 40.69 51.05
C GLU A 889 -9.39 41.28 51.53
N ALA A 890 -9.76 41.02 52.79
CA ALA A 890 -11.05 41.43 53.37
C ALA A 890 -12.31 41.05 52.52
N GLY A 891 -12.22 40.00 51.69
CA GLY A 891 -13.31 39.57 50.79
C GLY A 891 -13.35 40.29 49.43
N VAL A 892 -12.36 41.14 49.14
CA VAL A 892 -12.21 41.88 47.88
C VAL A 892 -11.01 41.34 47.09
N LEU A 893 -11.20 41.08 45.81
CA LEU A 893 -10.12 40.79 44.86
C LEU A 893 -9.50 42.12 44.41
N ARG A 894 -8.18 42.23 44.49
CA ARG A 894 -7.41 43.39 44.01
C ARG A 894 -6.11 42.94 43.36
N LEU A 895 -5.51 43.79 42.54
CA LEU A 895 -4.12 43.61 42.11
C LEU A 895 -3.16 44.04 43.24
N PRO A 896 -1.94 43.48 43.36
CA PRO A 896 -0.99 43.82 44.42
C PRO A 896 -0.70 45.33 44.54
N ASN A 897 -0.68 46.04 43.41
CA ASN A 897 -0.42 47.48 43.29
C ASN A 897 -1.64 48.38 43.56
N GLN A 898 -2.84 47.82 43.75
CA GLN A 898 -4.05 48.58 44.07
C GLN A 898 -4.22 48.71 45.58
N SER A 899 -4.26 49.93 46.09
CA SER A 899 -4.68 50.23 47.47
C SER A 899 -6.15 49.90 47.65
N LEU A 900 -6.51 49.28 48.79
CA LEU A 900 -7.92 49.19 49.21
C LEU A 900 -8.52 50.61 49.34
N PRO A 901 -9.82 50.81 49.01
CA PRO A 901 -10.51 52.04 49.36
C PRO A 901 -10.54 52.19 50.90
N PRO A 902 -10.52 53.42 51.43
CA PRO A 902 -10.61 53.64 52.88
C PRO A 902 -11.94 53.09 53.40
N THR A 903 -11.87 52.27 54.45
CA THR A 903 -13.03 51.77 55.18
C THR A 903 -13.61 52.88 56.07
N GLU A 904 -14.88 53.22 55.84
CA GLU A 904 -15.74 53.92 56.81
C GLU A 904 -16.24 52.96 57.90
#